data_AF-A0A8T5IGQ4-F1
#
_entry.id   AF-A0A8T5IGQ4-F1
#
_cell.length_a   1.000
_cell.length_b   1.000
_cell.length_c   1.000
_cell.angle_alpha   90.00
_cell.angle_beta   90.00
_cell.angle_gamma   90.00
#
_symmetry.space_group_name_H-M   'P 1'
#
loop_
_entity.id
_entity.type
_entity.pdbx_description
1 polymer ?
#
loop_
_entity_poly.entity_id
_entity_poly.type
_entity_poly.pdbx_seq_one_letter_code
_entity_poly.pdbx_strand_id
1 'polypeptide(L)'
;EGGLVEFRLAHVIGGGSRRRNVYHLTEAGRVELANLPEQEIEEAPTRKSSLKGEPPGLCELKGREEILERLSQKKPISMTIVGIAGIGKTSLVRKLVEGLLKNKKSCRWVRANIYDDSSSLAARALDGQDAPEEPRAVANWLSEKCNNEVIIIDDLQDIHDRHLKGIIKMIGGLDKKGQQLILISRAPSPIEIGEVISIEEVSDDAAMEILGDDIDEQQRLSAVEHLGGHPLALHMWNPEQPLAGAHIRRFVENTVLTQLPDELLPMLDGIAVLPVPVKAEILGGDDGMETLDEHALMRWSEGDLVELQHLVRNVRREGWSQKESEKVHAIAAQRWAEVPGQQARLLELHMRINGADENLQEHLELHGEGLILHDSAAMATLVDDACKRWPEADSLRHLSVCIALDRGEASHAESEIKNMKNPPLELQARLSRQQGKVKEALTLVEQAMASISGLEKVKLQISEATRMIDDRLPDDEEMQGLESVEKMIQEINVKELQSDQRKKVLVALASLKHTIKLKMNDSKAATAIRKSLESTTSSEDPLIIDMKNREDVKFSGAICVESSNQLRALSLKLLSLNNMNEKQRIDTLQEVVLDEIIGTRLGRRLAADLWTLRGIHQSADRLICWREAIHLYTAAECPAAAKALTLRMHSLLR
;
A
#
# COMPACT_ATOMS: atom_id res chain seq x y z
N GLU A 1 -32.39 -8.41 -44.37
CA GLU A 1 -33.18 -8.41 -45.62
C GLU A 1 -33.38 -6.98 -46.14
N GLY A 2 -32.33 -6.36 -46.71
CA GLY A 2 -32.49 -5.02 -47.30
C GLY A 2 -31.36 -4.56 -48.22
N GLY A 3 -30.30 -5.35 -48.41
CA GLY A 3 -29.20 -4.98 -49.32
C GLY A 3 -28.37 -3.76 -48.90
N LEU A 4 -28.62 -3.16 -47.73
CA LEU A 4 -27.94 -1.95 -47.24
C LEU A 4 -26.56 -2.23 -46.62
N VAL A 5 -26.30 -3.48 -46.19
CA VAL A 5 -25.06 -3.89 -45.54
C VAL A 5 -24.59 -5.21 -46.11
N GLU A 6 -23.32 -5.27 -46.49
CA GLU A 6 -22.60 -6.51 -46.83
C GLU A 6 -21.71 -6.91 -45.67
N PHE A 7 -21.56 -8.21 -45.40
CA PHE A 7 -20.63 -8.68 -44.37
C PHE A 7 -19.59 -9.64 -44.93
N ARG A 8 -18.39 -9.57 -44.36
CA ARG A 8 -17.30 -10.52 -44.61
C ARG A 8 -16.72 -11.03 -43.31
N LEU A 9 -16.29 -12.29 -43.30
CA LEU A 9 -15.54 -12.86 -42.18
C LEU A 9 -14.07 -12.44 -42.26
N ALA A 10 -13.56 -11.80 -41.20
CA ALA A 10 -12.16 -11.41 -41.08
C ALA A 10 -11.49 -12.09 -39.88
N HIS A 11 -10.19 -12.39 -40.01
CA HIS A 11 -9.37 -12.84 -38.88
C HIS A 11 -9.11 -11.70 -37.91
N VAL A 12 -9.20 -12.00 -36.61
CA VAL A 12 -8.86 -11.05 -35.55
C VAL A 12 -7.34 -11.06 -35.36
N ILE A 13 -6.70 -9.89 -35.50
CA ILE A 13 -5.25 -9.75 -35.29
C ILE A 13 -4.92 -10.16 -33.85
N GLY A 14 -4.01 -11.13 -33.69
CA GLY A 14 -3.62 -11.69 -32.38
C GLY A 14 -4.58 -12.74 -31.79
N GLY A 15 -5.70 -13.05 -32.45
CA GLY A 15 -6.74 -13.94 -31.92
C GLY A 15 -6.70 -15.41 -32.40
N GLY A 16 -5.59 -15.84 -33.02
CA GLY A 16 -5.47 -17.19 -33.58
C GLY A 16 -6.49 -17.50 -34.69
N SER A 17 -7.20 -18.63 -34.58
CA SER A 17 -8.20 -19.09 -35.57
C SER A 17 -9.56 -18.37 -35.51
N ARG A 18 -9.73 -17.43 -34.57
CA ARG A 18 -10.99 -16.73 -34.33
C ARG A 18 -11.32 -15.74 -35.46
N ARG A 19 -12.53 -15.87 -36.04
CA ARG A 19 -13.05 -14.99 -37.09
C ARG A 19 -14.24 -14.17 -36.57
N ARG A 20 -14.37 -12.93 -37.06
CA ARG A 20 -15.52 -12.05 -36.77
C ARG A 20 -16.17 -11.56 -38.07
N ASN A 21 -17.47 -11.31 -38.02
CA ASN A 21 -18.19 -10.65 -39.11
C ASN A 21 -17.85 -9.16 -39.09
N VAL A 22 -17.37 -8.65 -40.22
CA VAL A 22 -17.15 -7.22 -40.48
C VAL A 22 -18.22 -6.79 -41.47
N TYR A 23 -19.00 -5.81 -41.08
CA TYR A 23 -20.09 -5.25 -41.87
C TYR A 23 -19.61 -3.98 -42.60
N HIS A 24 -19.98 -3.85 -43.87
CA HIS A 24 -19.70 -2.70 -44.74
C HIS A 24 -21.02 -2.19 -45.30
N LEU A 25 -21.20 -0.86 -45.32
CA LEU A 25 -22.36 -0.27 -45.99
C LEU A 25 -22.19 -0.40 -47.52
N THR A 26 -23.23 -0.93 -48.17
CA THR A 26 -23.32 -0.91 -49.63
C THR A 26 -23.54 0.52 -50.11
N GLU A 27 -23.43 0.75 -51.42
CA GLU A 27 -23.71 2.06 -51.99
C GLU A 27 -25.16 2.51 -51.70
N ALA A 28 -26.12 1.58 -51.79
CA ALA A 28 -27.49 1.80 -51.35
C ALA A 28 -27.58 2.12 -49.84
N GLY A 29 -26.81 1.42 -49.00
CA GLY A 29 -26.73 1.70 -47.56
C GLY A 29 -26.19 3.10 -47.23
N ARG A 30 -25.28 3.63 -48.03
CA ARG A 30 -24.75 5.00 -47.84
C ARG A 30 -25.76 6.06 -48.25
N VAL A 31 -26.51 5.82 -49.33
CA VAL A 31 -27.60 6.73 -49.76
C VAL A 31 -28.70 6.77 -48.71
N GLU A 32 -29.06 5.61 -48.14
CA GLU A 32 -30.04 5.55 -47.05
C GLU A 32 -29.54 6.29 -45.80
N LEU A 33 -28.27 6.08 -45.42
CA LEU A 33 -27.64 6.78 -44.31
C LEU A 33 -27.63 8.31 -44.49
N ALA A 34 -27.40 8.79 -45.71
CA ALA A 34 -27.40 10.22 -46.03
C ALA A 34 -28.80 10.87 -45.99
N ASN A 35 -29.87 10.06 -46.10
CA ASN A 35 -31.25 10.51 -46.08
C ASN A 35 -31.94 10.32 -44.71
N LEU A 36 -31.26 9.68 -43.76
CA LEU A 36 -31.72 9.68 -42.37
C LEU A 36 -31.64 11.12 -41.83
N PRO A 37 -32.64 11.58 -41.05
CA PRO A 37 -32.54 12.87 -40.38
C PRO A 37 -31.24 12.89 -39.56
N GLU A 38 -30.59 14.05 -39.46
CA GLU A 38 -29.54 14.28 -38.46
C GLU A 38 -30.17 14.09 -37.07
N GLN A 39 -30.31 12.84 -36.63
CA GLN A 39 -30.23 12.52 -35.21
C GLN A 39 -28.88 13.08 -34.79
N GLU A 40 -28.88 13.84 -33.69
CA GLU A 40 -27.68 14.36 -33.03
C GLU A 40 -26.56 13.34 -33.24
N ILE A 41 -25.63 13.69 -34.13
CA ILE A 41 -24.43 12.90 -34.33
C ILE A 41 -23.83 12.88 -32.93
N GLU A 42 -23.91 11.74 -32.23
CA GLU A 42 -23.15 11.54 -31.00
C GLU A 42 -21.73 11.96 -31.36
N GLU A 43 -21.32 13.10 -30.79
CA GLU A 43 -20.01 13.67 -31.02
C GLU A 43 -18.98 12.54 -30.88
N ALA A 44 -18.07 12.43 -31.85
CA ALA A 44 -16.97 11.45 -31.84
C ALA A 44 -16.46 11.24 -30.40
N PRO A 45 -16.30 9.99 -29.91
CA PRO A 45 -16.44 9.64 -28.50
C PRO A 45 -15.67 10.61 -27.62
N THR A 46 -16.37 11.64 -27.12
CA THR A 46 -15.79 12.59 -26.19
C THR A 46 -15.38 11.78 -24.96
N ARG A 47 -14.15 12.00 -24.45
CA ARG A 47 -13.62 11.30 -23.26
C ARG A 47 -14.71 11.19 -22.21
N LYS A 48 -15.27 9.98 -22.02
CA LYS A 48 -16.18 9.70 -20.91
C LYS A 48 -15.42 9.99 -19.62
N SER A 49 -15.91 10.90 -18.79
CA SER A 49 -15.41 11.07 -17.43
C SER A 49 -15.59 9.76 -16.66
N SER A 50 -14.62 9.42 -15.81
CA SER A 50 -14.62 8.16 -15.07
C SER A 50 -14.57 8.40 -13.57
N LEU A 51 -15.21 7.51 -12.81
CA LEU A 51 -15.00 7.32 -11.38
C LEU A 51 -14.22 6.04 -11.19
N LYS A 52 -13.08 6.12 -10.49
CA LYS A 52 -12.13 5.01 -10.27
C LYS A 52 -11.79 4.87 -8.77
N GLY A 53 -11.08 3.80 -8.42
CA GLY A 53 -10.82 3.42 -7.03
C GLY A 53 -12.04 2.76 -6.39
N GLU A 54 -12.37 3.16 -5.15
CA GLU A 54 -13.34 2.48 -4.27
C GLU A 54 -14.56 3.37 -3.97
N PRO A 55 -15.33 3.82 -4.97
CA PRO A 55 -16.46 4.69 -4.72
C PRO A 55 -17.57 3.93 -3.97
N PRO A 56 -18.22 4.55 -2.98
CA PRO A 56 -19.40 3.96 -2.36
C PRO A 56 -20.57 3.90 -3.36
N GLY A 57 -21.55 3.05 -3.05
CA GLY A 57 -22.82 3.01 -3.77
C GLY A 57 -23.50 4.38 -3.82
N LEU A 58 -24.19 4.67 -4.92
CA LEU A 58 -24.99 5.89 -5.03
C LEU A 58 -26.30 5.68 -4.26
N CYS A 59 -26.66 6.63 -3.40
CA CYS A 59 -27.97 6.66 -2.75
C CYS A 59 -28.72 7.95 -3.09
N GLU A 60 -30.03 7.94 -2.81
CA GLU A 60 -30.84 9.15 -2.84
C GLU A 60 -30.46 10.05 -1.64
N LEU A 61 -30.33 11.35 -1.88
CA LEU A 61 -30.13 12.34 -0.82
C LEU A 61 -31.45 13.08 -0.61
N LYS A 62 -31.80 13.26 0.66
CA LYS A 62 -32.98 14.02 1.10
C LYS A 62 -32.51 15.19 1.96
N GLY A 63 -33.00 16.41 1.68
CA GLY A 63 -32.73 17.61 2.49
C GLY A 63 -31.29 18.11 2.44
N ARG A 64 -30.54 17.80 1.37
CA ARG A 64 -29.14 18.20 1.20
C ARG A 64 -28.88 18.98 -0.08
N GLU A 65 -29.94 19.40 -0.77
CA GLU A 65 -29.90 20.02 -2.09
C GLU A 65 -29.16 21.36 -2.05
N GLU A 66 -29.45 22.21 -1.06
CA GLU A 66 -28.79 23.52 -0.91
C GLU A 66 -27.28 23.38 -0.64
N ILE A 67 -26.89 22.45 0.24
CA ILE A 67 -25.48 22.19 0.54
C ILE A 67 -24.81 21.66 -0.73
N LEU A 68 -25.42 20.68 -1.40
CA LEU A 68 -24.89 20.10 -2.64
C LEU A 68 -24.71 21.15 -3.74
N GLU A 69 -25.68 22.04 -3.92
CA GLU A 69 -25.61 23.14 -4.88
C GLU A 69 -24.44 24.07 -4.53
N ARG A 70 -24.33 24.49 -3.26
CA ARG A 70 -23.21 25.31 -2.76
C ARG A 70 -21.85 24.65 -3.03
N LEU A 71 -21.73 23.33 -2.80
CA LEU A 71 -20.47 22.61 -3.05
C LEU A 71 -20.16 22.50 -4.54
N SER A 72 -21.17 22.29 -5.39
CA SER A 72 -21.02 22.13 -6.84
C SER A 72 -20.52 23.40 -7.53
N GLN A 73 -20.81 24.57 -6.98
CA GLN A 73 -20.42 25.87 -7.52
C GLN A 73 -18.98 26.28 -7.16
N LYS A 74 -18.33 25.60 -6.22
CA LYS A 74 -17.00 25.99 -5.73
C LYS A 74 -15.87 25.71 -6.73
N LYS A 75 -14.93 26.66 -6.82
CA LYS A 75 -13.70 26.55 -7.60
C LYS A 75 -12.53 27.20 -6.81
N PRO A 76 -11.42 26.49 -6.53
CA PRO A 76 -11.18 25.06 -6.79
C PRO A 76 -12.08 24.14 -5.94
N ILE A 77 -12.25 22.89 -6.38
CA ILE A 77 -13.01 21.84 -5.66
C ILE A 77 -12.09 21.21 -4.60
N SER A 78 -11.50 22.05 -3.74
CA SER A 78 -10.66 21.60 -2.63
C SER A 78 -11.32 21.93 -1.30
N MET A 79 -11.66 20.91 -0.51
CA MET A 79 -12.41 21.08 0.74
C MET A 79 -12.25 19.90 1.70
N THR A 80 -12.52 20.15 2.97
CA THR A 80 -12.62 19.12 4.01
C THR A 80 -14.06 19.04 4.52
N ILE A 81 -14.70 17.88 4.42
CA ILE A 81 -16.05 17.60 4.91
C ILE A 81 -15.94 16.87 6.24
N VAL A 82 -16.49 17.48 7.31
CA VAL A 82 -16.47 16.94 8.67
C VAL A 82 -17.87 16.72 9.24
N GLY A 83 -18.00 15.91 10.28
CA GLY A 83 -19.28 15.62 10.94
C GLY A 83 -19.29 14.26 11.64
N ILE A 84 -20.34 14.00 12.42
CA ILE A 84 -20.47 12.76 13.21
C ILE A 84 -20.65 11.50 12.34
N ALA A 85 -20.45 10.31 12.93
CA ALA A 85 -20.61 9.05 12.22
C ALA A 85 -22.07 8.80 11.83
N GLY A 86 -22.33 8.45 10.56
CA GLY A 86 -23.70 8.21 10.07
C GLY A 86 -24.48 9.45 9.61
N ILE A 87 -23.89 10.65 9.66
CA ILE A 87 -24.57 11.91 9.27
C ILE A 87 -24.76 12.11 7.75
N GLY A 88 -24.19 11.21 6.92
CA GLY A 88 -24.32 11.25 5.46
C GLY A 88 -23.21 11.98 4.70
N LYS A 89 -22.01 12.15 5.28
CA LYS A 89 -20.86 12.81 4.61
C LYS A 89 -20.46 12.12 3.29
N THR A 90 -20.21 10.82 3.37
CA THR A 90 -19.84 9.96 2.23
C THR A 90 -20.90 10.02 1.14
N SER A 91 -22.19 9.91 1.51
CA SER A 91 -23.33 10.00 0.59
C SER A 91 -23.42 11.37 -0.10
N LEU A 92 -23.22 12.46 0.65
CA LEU A 92 -23.21 13.83 0.11
C LEU A 92 -22.12 14.00 -0.96
N VAL A 93 -20.88 13.62 -0.62
CA VAL A 93 -19.76 13.74 -1.56
C VAL A 93 -19.92 12.80 -2.75
N ARG A 94 -20.50 11.61 -2.55
CA ARG A 94 -20.81 10.68 -3.65
C ARG A 94 -21.80 11.26 -4.66
N LYS A 95 -22.78 12.04 -4.19
CA LYS A 95 -23.72 12.77 -5.07
C LYS A 95 -23.06 13.97 -5.75
N LEU A 96 -22.20 14.70 -5.05
CA LEU A 96 -21.39 15.76 -5.63
C LEU A 96 -20.53 15.23 -6.78
N VAL A 97 -19.86 14.08 -6.58
CA VAL A 97 -19.08 13.38 -7.61
C VAL A 97 -19.95 13.01 -8.81
N GLU A 98 -21.20 12.58 -8.63
CA GLU A 98 -22.11 12.34 -9.74
C GLU A 98 -22.34 13.59 -10.60
N GLY A 99 -22.51 14.75 -9.95
CA GLY A 99 -22.59 16.05 -10.64
C GLY A 99 -21.28 16.44 -11.35
N LEU A 100 -20.13 16.17 -10.74
CA LEU A 100 -18.82 16.40 -11.36
C LEU A 100 -18.63 15.56 -12.62
N LEU A 101 -19.02 14.29 -12.58
CA LEU A 101 -18.97 13.40 -13.75
C LEU A 101 -19.89 13.91 -14.87
N LYS A 102 -21.11 14.37 -14.55
CA LYS A 102 -22.00 15.01 -15.54
C LYS A 102 -21.35 16.24 -16.20
N ASN A 103 -20.52 16.96 -15.44
CA ASN A 103 -19.72 18.08 -15.92
C ASN A 103 -18.36 17.68 -16.52
N LYS A 104 -18.22 16.42 -16.97
CA LYS A 104 -17.02 15.85 -17.62
C LYS A 104 -15.75 15.90 -16.74
N LYS A 105 -15.89 15.92 -15.42
CA LYS A 105 -14.77 15.90 -14.47
C LYS A 105 -14.59 14.49 -13.91
N SER A 106 -13.44 13.87 -14.18
CA SER A 106 -13.10 12.55 -13.62
C SER A 106 -12.74 12.65 -12.13
N CYS A 107 -13.01 11.58 -11.41
CA CYS A 107 -12.78 11.48 -9.97
C CYS A 107 -12.13 10.15 -9.60
N ARG A 108 -11.34 10.15 -8.52
CA ARG A 108 -10.78 8.95 -7.89
C ARG A 108 -11.17 8.93 -6.44
N TRP A 109 -11.72 7.82 -5.99
CA TRP A 109 -12.15 7.65 -4.61
C TRP A 109 -11.27 6.62 -3.92
N VAL A 110 -10.74 6.95 -2.75
CA VAL A 110 -10.07 5.98 -1.89
C VAL A 110 -10.57 6.13 -0.48
N ARG A 111 -10.76 5.01 0.21
CA ARG A 111 -11.15 5.01 1.62
C ARG A 111 -9.98 4.66 2.51
N ALA A 112 -9.64 5.53 3.43
CA ALA A 112 -8.58 5.30 4.40
C ALA A 112 -8.99 4.25 5.45
N ASN A 113 -8.01 3.48 5.90
CA ASN A 113 -8.11 2.55 7.01
C ASN A 113 -6.84 2.58 7.88
N ILE A 114 -6.84 1.82 8.98
CA ILE A 114 -5.79 1.84 10.00
C ILE A 114 -4.41 1.35 9.51
N TYR A 115 -4.37 0.57 8.45
CA TYR A 115 -3.13 0.02 7.88
C TYR A 115 -2.55 0.87 6.76
N ASP A 116 -3.26 1.92 6.33
CA ASP A 116 -2.83 2.70 5.19
C ASP A 116 -1.66 3.64 5.50
N ASP A 117 -0.69 3.63 4.58
CA ASP A 117 0.31 4.67 4.43
C ASP A 117 0.10 5.45 3.11
N SER A 118 1.03 6.34 2.77
CA SER A 118 0.89 7.16 1.56
C SER A 118 0.94 6.34 0.28
N SER A 119 1.74 5.27 0.26
CA SER A 119 1.89 4.42 -0.92
C SER A 119 0.64 3.58 -1.13
N SER A 120 0.12 2.94 -0.07
CA SER A 120 -1.09 2.10 -0.17
C SER A 120 -2.32 2.92 -0.62
N LEU A 121 -2.51 4.13 -0.08
CA LEU A 121 -3.59 5.03 -0.53
C LEU A 121 -3.44 5.39 -2.01
N ALA A 122 -2.22 5.69 -2.45
CA ALA A 122 -1.96 6.06 -3.82
C ALA A 122 -2.18 4.89 -4.79
N ALA A 123 -1.72 3.69 -4.43
CA ALA A 123 -1.92 2.48 -5.20
C ALA A 123 -3.41 2.18 -5.38
N ARG A 124 -4.21 2.24 -4.30
CA ARG A 124 -5.67 2.00 -4.36
C ARG A 124 -6.41 3.10 -5.14
N ALA A 125 -6.00 4.36 -4.98
CA ALA A 125 -6.52 5.44 -5.83
C ALA A 125 -6.21 5.21 -7.32
N LEU A 126 -5.11 4.52 -7.64
CA LEU A 126 -4.65 4.19 -9.00
C LEU A 126 -5.02 2.77 -9.47
N ASP A 127 -6.04 2.16 -8.88
CA ASP A 127 -6.55 0.84 -9.25
C ASP A 127 -5.49 -0.28 -9.12
N GLY A 128 -4.66 -0.21 -8.08
CA GLY A 128 -3.65 -1.21 -7.73
C GLY A 128 -2.31 -1.06 -8.43
N GLN A 129 -2.03 0.08 -9.07
CA GLN A 129 -0.71 0.35 -9.67
C GLN A 129 0.37 0.60 -8.62
N ASP A 130 1.59 0.11 -8.88
CA ASP A 130 2.78 0.41 -8.08
C ASP A 130 2.91 1.93 -7.85
N ALA A 131 2.97 2.31 -6.58
CA ALA A 131 3.17 3.69 -6.15
C ALA A 131 4.56 3.83 -5.48
N PRO A 132 5.20 5.00 -5.57
CA PRO A 132 6.39 5.30 -4.77
C PRO A 132 6.13 5.13 -3.27
N GLU A 133 7.15 4.84 -2.46
CA GLU A 133 7.03 4.81 -1.00
C GLU A 133 7.23 6.20 -0.37
N GLU A 134 8.05 7.08 -0.97
CA GLU A 134 8.34 8.39 -0.38
C GLU A 134 7.15 9.36 -0.53
N PRO A 135 6.61 9.96 0.56
CA PRO A 135 5.37 10.74 0.50
C PRO A 135 5.34 11.91 -0.50
N ARG A 136 6.47 12.58 -0.77
CA ARG A 136 6.50 13.65 -1.78
C ARG A 136 6.61 13.08 -3.20
N ALA A 137 7.31 11.95 -3.39
CA ALA A 137 7.28 11.21 -4.65
C ALA A 137 5.86 10.74 -4.96
N VAL A 138 5.14 10.19 -3.96
CA VAL A 138 3.72 9.85 -4.07
C VAL A 138 2.87 11.04 -4.47
N ALA A 139 3.00 12.18 -3.79
CA ALA A 139 2.23 13.37 -4.11
C ALA A 139 2.49 13.84 -5.56
N ASN A 140 3.73 13.80 -6.02
CA ASN A 140 4.07 14.14 -7.40
C ASN A 140 3.47 13.14 -8.39
N TRP A 141 3.56 11.85 -8.07
CA TRP A 141 3.05 10.77 -8.90
C TRP A 141 1.54 10.86 -9.08
N LEU A 142 0.80 10.99 -7.98
CA LEU A 142 -0.65 11.20 -8.01
C LEU A 142 -1.01 12.48 -8.77
N SER A 143 -0.29 13.58 -8.57
CA SER A 143 -0.57 14.83 -9.29
C SER A 143 -0.41 14.69 -10.81
N GLU A 144 0.57 13.90 -11.27
CA GLU A 144 0.80 13.66 -12.69
C GLU A 144 -0.21 12.65 -13.28
N LYS A 145 -0.47 11.54 -12.59
CA LYS A 145 -1.40 10.49 -13.05
C LYS A 145 -2.87 10.90 -12.97
N CYS A 146 -3.21 11.75 -12.01
CA CYS A 146 -4.56 12.24 -11.75
C CYS A 146 -4.72 13.71 -12.17
N ASN A 147 -3.93 14.16 -13.15
CA ASN A 147 -3.98 15.52 -13.64
C ASN A 147 -5.39 15.86 -14.12
N ASN A 148 -5.93 16.99 -13.64
CA ASN A 148 -7.32 17.42 -13.86
C ASN A 148 -8.41 16.47 -13.31
N GLU A 149 -8.09 15.50 -12.47
CA GLU A 149 -9.07 14.69 -11.74
C GLU A 149 -9.28 15.26 -10.32
N VAL A 150 -10.39 14.92 -9.66
CA VAL A 150 -10.58 15.19 -8.23
C VAL A 150 -10.26 13.93 -7.46
N ILE A 151 -9.40 14.00 -6.44
CA ILE A 151 -9.10 12.87 -5.56
C ILE A 151 -9.91 13.04 -4.27
N ILE A 152 -10.68 12.01 -3.93
CA ILE A 152 -11.49 11.93 -2.72
C ILE A 152 -10.82 10.94 -1.77
N ILE A 153 -10.53 11.38 -0.55
CA ILE A 153 -10.02 10.52 0.53
C ILE A 153 -11.09 10.48 1.63
N ASP A 154 -11.75 9.33 1.75
CA ASP A 154 -12.80 9.09 2.74
C ASP A 154 -12.25 8.45 4.03
N ASP A 155 -12.97 8.63 5.14
CA ASP A 155 -12.63 8.09 6.47
C ASP A 155 -11.21 8.41 6.96
N LEU A 156 -10.72 9.63 6.67
CA LEU A 156 -9.34 10.03 6.96
C LEU A 156 -8.94 9.91 8.44
N GLN A 157 -9.92 9.96 9.35
CA GLN A 157 -9.68 9.78 10.78
C GLN A 157 -9.27 8.35 11.19
N ASP A 158 -9.44 7.37 10.30
CA ASP A 158 -9.09 5.98 10.60
C ASP A 158 -7.60 5.69 10.33
N ILE A 159 -6.84 6.64 9.75
CA ILE A 159 -5.38 6.54 9.59
C ILE A 159 -4.70 6.44 10.95
N HIS A 160 -3.84 5.45 11.11
CA HIS A 160 -3.05 5.28 12.32
C HIS A 160 -1.95 6.35 12.47
N ASP A 161 -1.67 6.76 13.72
CA ASP A 161 -0.66 7.77 14.06
C ASP A 161 0.73 7.47 13.48
N ARG A 162 1.05 6.18 13.35
CA ARG A 162 2.31 5.69 12.77
C ARG A 162 2.56 6.22 11.35
N HIS A 163 1.49 6.42 10.57
CA HIS A 163 1.53 6.81 9.16
C HIS A 163 1.07 8.25 8.92
N LEU A 164 0.36 8.86 9.88
CA LEU A 164 -0.26 10.17 9.75
C LEU A 164 0.70 11.26 9.26
N LYS A 165 1.94 11.30 9.78
CA LYS A 165 2.96 12.28 9.34
C LYS A 165 3.33 12.13 7.85
N GLY A 166 3.33 10.90 7.33
CA GLY A 166 3.53 10.61 5.91
C GLY A 166 2.36 11.11 5.08
N ILE A 167 1.13 10.80 5.50
CA ILE A 167 -0.10 11.26 4.84
C ILE A 167 -0.20 12.79 4.80
N ILE A 168 0.11 13.48 5.90
CA ILE A 168 0.15 14.95 5.95
C ILE A 168 1.12 15.52 4.91
N LYS A 169 2.30 14.92 4.76
CA LYS A 169 3.28 15.36 3.75
C LYS A 169 2.78 15.11 2.33
N MET A 170 2.12 13.98 2.08
CA MET A 170 1.55 13.63 0.78
C MET A 170 0.43 14.62 0.40
N ILE A 171 -0.59 14.77 1.25
CA ILE A 171 -1.72 15.67 1.02
C ILE A 171 -1.24 17.12 0.88
N GLY A 172 -0.35 17.58 1.75
CA GLY A 172 0.23 18.92 1.64
C GLY A 172 1.09 19.12 0.39
N GLY A 173 1.64 18.05 -0.19
CA GLY A 173 2.34 18.07 -1.47
C GLY A 173 1.38 18.21 -2.65
N LEU A 174 0.26 17.48 -2.61
CA LEU A 174 -0.81 17.55 -3.61
C LEU A 174 -1.49 18.93 -3.63
N ASP A 175 -1.82 19.46 -2.45
CA ASP A 175 -2.45 20.77 -2.29
C ASP A 175 -1.56 21.90 -2.84
N LYS A 176 -0.25 21.88 -2.53
CA LYS A 176 0.73 22.84 -3.08
C LYS A 176 0.86 22.80 -4.60
N LYS A 177 0.55 21.66 -5.23
CA LYS A 177 0.53 21.51 -6.69
C LYS A 177 -0.80 21.92 -7.32
N GLY A 178 -1.79 22.32 -6.52
CA GLY A 178 -3.12 22.68 -6.99
C GLY A 178 -3.96 21.47 -7.40
N GLN A 179 -3.63 20.27 -6.93
CA GLN A 179 -4.48 19.10 -7.11
C GLN A 179 -5.82 19.36 -6.41
N GLN A 180 -6.93 19.01 -7.07
CA GLN A 180 -8.26 19.13 -6.46
C GLN A 180 -8.53 17.93 -5.56
N LEU A 181 -8.88 18.20 -4.31
CA LEU A 181 -8.94 17.22 -3.23
C LEU A 181 -10.21 17.39 -2.40
N ILE A 182 -10.94 16.30 -2.13
CA ILE A 182 -12.02 16.30 -1.14
C ILE A 182 -11.63 15.35 -0.02
N LEU A 183 -11.43 15.88 1.19
CA LEU A 183 -11.16 15.07 2.37
C LEU A 183 -12.44 14.86 3.16
N ILE A 184 -12.74 13.64 3.57
CA ILE A 184 -13.89 13.32 4.41
C ILE A 184 -13.39 12.74 5.72
N SER A 185 -13.86 13.29 6.84
CA SER A 185 -13.39 12.91 8.16
C SER A 185 -14.46 13.09 9.24
N ARG A 186 -14.27 12.45 10.40
CA ARG A 186 -14.90 12.92 11.65
C ARG A 186 -14.26 14.24 12.11
N ALA A 187 -14.97 15.00 12.95
CA ALA A 187 -14.45 16.21 13.58
C ALA A 187 -13.80 15.88 14.95
N PRO A 188 -12.63 16.46 15.29
CA PRO A 188 -11.76 17.25 14.42
C PRO A 188 -11.09 16.37 13.35
N SER A 189 -10.86 16.93 12.16
CA SER A 189 -10.15 16.20 11.11
C SER A 189 -8.65 16.17 11.41
N PRO A 190 -7.94 15.06 11.15
CA PRO A 190 -6.49 15.03 11.33
C PRO A 190 -5.77 15.92 10.30
N ILE A 191 -6.41 16.23 9.16
CA ILE A 191 -5.83 17.01 8.07
C ILE A 191 -6.93 17.85 7.41
N GLU A 192 -6.72 19.15 7.35
CA GLU A 192 -7.68 20.10 6.77
C GLU A 192 -7.04 20.82 5.58
N ILE A 193 -7.80 20.96 4.49
CA ILE A 193 -7.44 21.71 3.30
C ILE A 193 -8.64 22.52 2.81
N GLY A 194 -8.38 23.63 2.12
CA GLY A 194 -9.45 24.49 1.62
C GLY A 194 -10.41 24.92 2.72
N GLU A 195 -11.70 24.92 2.42
CA GLU A 195 -12.75 25.21 3.41
C GLU A 195 -13.17 23.95 4.15
N VAL A 196 -13.29 24.06 5.48
CA VAL A 196 -13.84 23.01 6.34
C VAL A 196 -15.35 23.19 6.43
N ILE A 197 -16.11 22.20 5.97
CA ILE A 197 -17.57 22.20 5.96
C ILE A 197 -18.05 21.13 6.94
N SER A 198 -18.70 21.57 8.01
CA SER A 198 -19.37 20.68 8.95
C SER A 198 -20.74 20.29 8.43
N ILE A 199 -21.03 18.99 8.43
CA ILE A 199 -22.34 18.42 8.11
C ILE A 199 -23.11 18.19 9.40
N GLU A 200 -24.25 18.86 9.49
CA GLU A 200 -25.19 18.79 10.62
C GLU A 200 -26.34 17.83 10.29
N GLU A 201 -27.32 17.70 11.17
CA GLU A 201 -28.54 16.92 10.92
C GLU A 201 -29.35 17.49 9.72
N VAL A 202 -30.23 16.67 9.15
CA VAL A 202 -31.21 17.15 8.16
C VAL A 202 -32.37 17.87 8.85
N SER A 203 -33.16 18.63 8.10
CA SER A 203 -34.39 19.22 8.65
C SER A 203 -35.43 18.15 8.97
N ASP A 204 -36.39 18.50 9.84
CA ASP A 204 -37.52 17.62 10.20
C ASP A 204 -38.30 17.16 8.96
N ASP A 205 -38.57 18.07 8.02
CA ASP A 205 -39.25 17.73 6.74
C ASP A 205 -38.49 16.65 5.96
N ALA A 206 -37.17 16.80 5.85
CA ALA A 206 -36.33 15.81 5.17
C ALA A 206 -36.19 14.50 5.97
N ALA A 207 -36.22 14.57 7.29
CA ALA A 207 -36.24 13.39 8.15
C ALA A 207 -37.53 12.59 7.96
N MET A 208 -38.68 13.27 7.85
CA MET A 208 -39.97 12.66 7.52
C MET A 208 -39.94 11.98 6.15
N GLU A 209 -39.28 12.60 5.15
CA GLU A 209 -39.08 11.98 3.83
C GLU A 209 -38.17 10.74 3.88
N ILE A 210 -37.13 10.74 4.70
CA ILE A 210 -36.23 9.58 4.87
C ILE A 210 -36.99 8.37 5.43
N LEU A 211 -37.93 8.60 6.36
CA LEU A 211 -38.73 7.54 6.98
C LEU A 211 -39.74 6.89 6.04
N GLY A 212 -40.05 7.51 4.89
CA GLY A 212 -40.98 6.97 3.90
C GLY A 212 -42.45 7.14 4.27
N ASP A 213 -43.33 7.15 3.27
CA ASP A 213 -44.78 7.38 3.47
C ASP A 213 -45.57 6.12 3.87
N ASP A 214 -44.90 4.98 3.97
CA ASP A 214 -45.42 3.71 4.45
C ASP A 214 -45.63 3.68 5.97
N ILE A 215 -44.96 4.56 6.71
CA ILE A 215 -45.13 4.73 8.15
C ILE A 215 -46.15 5.84 8.45
N ASP A 216 -47.03 5.60 9.42
CA ASP A 216 -48.03 6.59 9.86
C ASP A 216 -47.38 7.92 10.25
N GLU A 217 -48.00 9.03 9.85
CA GLU A 217 -47.46 10.38 10.03
C GLU A 217 -47.20 10.70 11.51
N GLN A 218 -48.05 10.26 12.44
CA GLN A 218 -47.83 10.50 13.87
C GLN A 218 -46.64 9.71 14.40
N GLN A 219 -46.46 8.47 13.93
CA GLN A 219 -45.30 7.65 14.29
C GLN A 219 -44.01 8.25 13.74
N ARG A 220 -44.02 8.76 12.50
CA ARG A 220 -42.87 9.45 11.90
C ARG A 220 -42.51 10.73 12.66
N LEU A 221 -43.49 11.58 12.97
CA LEU A 221 -43.27 12.79 13.76
C LEU A 221 -42.64 12.46 15.11
N SER A 222 -43.16 11.43 15.78
CA SER A 222 -42.59 10.97 17.04
C SER A 222 -41.14 10.49 16.88
N ALA A 223 -40.83 9.74 15.81
CA ALA A 223 -39.46 9.30 15.54
C ALA A 223 -38.51 10.48 15.29
N VAL A 224 -38.93 11.48 14.52
CA VAL A 224 -38.14 12.71 14.28
C VAL A 224 -37.92 13.50 15.56
N GLU A 225 -38.94 13.65 16.42
CA GLU A 225 -38.79 14.32 17.72
C GLU A 225 -37.75 13.65 18.64
N HIS A 226 -37.59 12.33 18.56
CA HIS A 226 -36.70 11.56 19.43
C HIS A 226 -35.30 11.34 18.85
N LEU A 227 -35.21 11.08 17.55
CA LEU A 227 -33.96 10.74 16.86
C LEU A 227 -33.30 11.95 16.18
N GLY A 228 -34.03 13.05 16.02
CA GLY A 228 -33.61 14.22 15.26
C GLY A 228 -33.45 13.92 13.77
N GLY A 229 -32.70 14.77 13.09
CA GLY A 229 -32.44 14.65 11.65
C GLY A 229 -31.22 13.78 11.34
N HIS A 230 -30.94 12.72 12.11
CA HIS A 230 -29.76 11.88 11.91
C HIS A 230 -30.03 10.75 10.90
N PRO A 231 -29.52 10.79 9.64
CA PRO A 231 -29.98 9.90 8.57
C PRO A 231 -29.80 8.41 8.86
N LEU A 232 -28.64 8.00 9.37
CA LEU A 232 -28.42 6.58 9.70
C LEU A 232 -29.30 6.12 10.88
N ALA A 233 -29.65 7.01 11.81
CA ALA A 233 -30.50 6.62 12.95
C ALA A 233 -31.93 6.40 12.49
N LEU A 234 -32.42 7.28 11.60
CA LEU A 234 -33.73 7.14 10.96
C LEU A 234 -33.80 5.85 10.13
N HIS A 235 -32.75 5.49 9.40
CA HIS A 235 -32.71 4.22 8.64
C HIS A 235 -32.67 2.95 9.52
N MET A 236 -32.12 3.03 10.73
CA MET A 236 -32.11 1.89 11.67
C MET A 236 -33.44 1.74 12.43
N TRP A 237 -34.28 2.78 12.45
CA TRP A 237 -35.53 2.75 13.20
C TRP A 237 -36.66 2.11 12.40
N ASN A 238 -37.50 1.33 13.08
CA ASN A 238 -38.77 0.87 12.55
C ASN A 238 -39.91 1.08 13.57
N PRO A 239 -41.19 1.11 13.13
CA PRO A 239 -42.33 1.44 14.00
C PRO A 239 -42.57 0.49 15.17
N GLU A 240 -42.01 -0.72 15.13
CA GLU A 240 -42.14 -1.71 16.21
C GLU A 240 -41.14 -1.43 17.36
N GLN A 241 -40.12 -0.60 17.13
CA GLN A 241 -39.10 -0.29 18.11
C GLN A 241 -39.53 0.87 19.04
N PRO A 242 -39.26 0.76 20.35
CA PRO A 242 -39.51 1.85 21.27
C PRO A 242 -38.55 3.01 21.00
N LEU A 243 -39.05 4.24 21.04
CA LEU A 243 -38.23 5.44 20.96
C LEU A 243 -37.64 5.76 22.35
N ALA A 244 -36.59 5.01 22.74
CA ALA A 244 -35.95 5.17 24.05
C ALA A 244 -34.78 6.18 24.01
N GLY A 245 -35.06 7.42 24.44
CA GLY A 245 -34.07 8.43 24.81
C GLY A 245 -33.62 9.36 23.68
N ALA A 246 -33.42 10.64 24.01
CA ALA A 246 -33.11 11.73 23.07
C ALA A 246 -31.67 11.76 22.51
N HIS A 247 -30.91 10.67 22.63
CA HIS A 247 -29.50 10.63 22.19
C HIS A 247 -29.26 9.42 21.31
N ILE A 248 -28.78 9.65 20.08
CA ILE A 248 -28.49 8.64 19.05
C ILE A 248 -27.68 7.45 19.60
N ARG A 249 -26.68 7.70 20.45
CA ARG A 249 -25.92 6.63 21.11
C ARG A 249 -26.81 5.73 21.96
N ARG A 250 -27.67 6.30 22.81
CA ARG A 250 -28.57 5.54 23.69
C ARG A 250 -29.63 4.81 22.88
N PHE A 251 -30.08 5.38 21.77
CA PHE A 251 -30.97 4.70 20.83
C PHE A 251 -30.30 3.44 20.29
N VAL A 252 -29.08 3.53 19.75
CA VAL A 252 -28.35 2.36 19.25
C VAL A 252 -28.13 1.33 20.36
N GLU A 253 -27.63 1.76 21.52
CA GLU A 253 -27.28 0.87 22.63
C GLU A 253 -28.49 0.17 23.27
N ASN A 254 -29.56 0.91 23.55
CA ASN A 254 -30.68 0.42 24.35
C ASN A 254 -31.90 -0.01 23.53
N THR A 255 -31.95 0.33 22.24
CA THR A 255 -33.07 -0.01 21.35
C THR A 255 -32.63 -0.94 20.24
N VAL A 256 -31.65 -0.52 19.44
CA VAL A 256 -31.24 -1.29 18.25
C VAL A 256 -30.53 -2.57 18.65
N LEU A 257 -29.51 -2.47 19.53
CA LEU A 257 -28.69 -3.62 19.92
C LEU A 257 -29.40 -4.59 20.87
N THR A 258 -30.38 -4.14 21.65
CA THR A 258 -31.13 -4.98 22.60
C THR A 258 -32.22 -5.83 21.94
N GLN A 259 -32.60 -5.50 20.71
CA GLN A 259 -33.57 -6.27 19.92
C GLN A 259 -32.92 -7.40 19.13
N LEU A 260 -31.60 -7.36 18.97
CA LEU A 260 -30.88 -8.46 18.34
C LEU A 260 -30.99 -9.71 19.24
N PRO A 261 -31.27 -10.89 18.66
CA PRO A 261 -31.18 -12.14 19.40
C PRO A 261 -29.80 -12.29 20.07
N ASP A 262 -29.77 -12.77 21.32
CA ASP A 262 -28.53 -12.99 22.07
C ASP A 262 -27.52 -13.86 21.30
N GLU A 263 -28.02 -14.77 20.45
CA GLU A 263 -27.24 -15.65 19.58
C GLU A 263 -26.44 -14.90 18.50
N LEU A 264 -26.86 -13.69 18.12
CA LEU A 264 -26.17 -12.86 17.13
C LEU A 264 -25.08 -11.98 17.75
N LEU A 265 -25.09 -11.77 19.07
CA LEU A 265 -24.09 -10.93 19.74
C LEU A 265 -22.64 -11.39 19.50
N PRO A 266 -22.30 -12.70 19.51
CA PRO A 266 -20.95 -13.16 19.17
C PRO A 266 -20.53 -12.90 17.72
N MET A 267 -21.48 -12.82 16.78
CA MET A 267 -21.21 -12.44 15.39
C MET A 267 -20.98 -10.93 15.31
N LEU A 268 -21.89 -10.14 15.89
CA LEU A 268 -21.75 -8.68 15.99
C LEU A 268 -20.41 -8.30 16.62
N ASP A 269 -20.04 -8.94 17.73
CA ASP A 269 -18.76 -8.73 18.42
C ASP A 269 -17.56 -9.10 17.53
N GLY A 270 -17.66 -10.21 16.81
CA GLY A 270 -16.64 -10.66 15.86
C GLY A 270 -16.40 -9.68 14.71
N ILE A 271 -17.45 -9.07 14.16
CA ILE A 271 -17.34 -8.03 13.12
C ILE A 271 -16.91 -6.70 13.75
N ALA A 272 -17.41 -6.39 14.95
CA ALA A 272 -17.10 -5.16 15.64
C ALA A 272 -15.62 -5.03 15.94
N VAL A 273 -14.86 -6.10 16.19
CA VAL A 273 -13.40 -6.03 16.41
C VAL A 273 -12.56 -5.88 15.15
N LEU A 274 -13.14 -6.00 13.95
CA LEU A 274 -12.37 -5.93 12.72
C LEU A 274 -11.73 -4.55 12.51
N PRO A 275 -10.44 -4.49 12.16
CA PRO A 275 -9.74 -3.24 11.86
C PRO A 275 -10.03 -2.71 10.45
N VAL A 276 -10.42 -3.60 9.54
CA VAL A 276 -10.70 -3.30 8.12
C VAL A 276 -11.89 -4.15 7.65
N PRO A 277 -12.60 -3.76 6.57
CA PRO A 277 -13.60 -4.61 5.95
C PRO A 277 -13.01 -5.95 5.49
N VAL A 278 -13.80 -7.01 5.60
CA VAL A 278 -13.40 -8.37 5.18
C VAL A 278 -14.45 -8.95 4.27
N LYS A 279 -14.09 -9.96 3.47
CA LYS A 279 -15.07 -10.62 2.61
C LYS A 279 -16.12 -11.35 3.43
N ALA A 280 -17.38 -11.20 3.06
CA ALA A 280 -18.51 -11.86 3.72
C ALA A 280 -18.34 -13.39 3.79
N GLU A 281 -17.75 -14.01 2.74
CA GLU A 281 -17.48 -15.45 2.68
C GLU A 281 -16.64 -15.99 3.86
N ILE A 282 -15.78 -15.14 4.45
CA ILE A 282 -14.85 -15.53 5.52
C ILE A 282 -15.52 -15.46 6.90
N LEU A 283 -16.59 -14.68 7.05
CA LEU A 283 -17.27 -14.50 8.34
C LEU A 283 -18.12 -15.71 8.75
N GLY A 284 -18.44 -16.61 7.82
CA GLY A 284 -19.09 -17.91 8.06
C GLY A 284 -20.60 -17.84 8.34
N GLY A 285 -21.39 -18.65 7.60
CA GLY A 285 -22.81 -18.98 7.82
C GLY A 285 -23.83 -17.83 7.67
N ASP A 286 -24.70 -17.91 6.66
CA ASP A 286 -25.67 -16.87 6.25
C ASP A 286 -26.66 -16.43 7.35
N ASP A 287 -26.99 -17.30 8.32
CA ASP A 287 -28.15 -17.14 9.23
C ASP A 287 -28.14 -15.86 10.09
N GLY A 288 -26.97 -15.25 10.36
CA GLY A 288 -26.88 -14.01 11.15
C GLY A 288 -26.62 -12.74 10.35
N MET A 289 -25.99 -12.85 9.17
CA MET A 289 -25.63 -11.68 8.34
C MET A 289 -26.87 -11.02 7.75
N GLU A 290 -27.84 -11.82 7.28
CA GLU A 290 -29.10 -11.32 6.74
C GLU A 290 -29.83 -10.44 7.77
N THR A 291 -29.94 -10.92 9.02
CA THR A 291 -30.57 -10.14 10.10
C THR A 291 -29.81 -8.86 10.42
N LEU A 292 -28.47 -8.87 10.46
CA LEU A 292 -27.68 -7.64 10.68
C LEU A 292 -27.85 -6.65 9.53
N ASP A 293 -28.07 -7.12 8.30
CA ASP A 293 -28.30 -6.28 7.11
C ASP A 293 -29.69 -5.66 7.14
N GLU A 294 -30.72 -6.47 7.46
CA GLU A 294 -32.11 -6.03 7.61
C GLU A 294 -32.25 -4.91 8.66
N HIS A 295 -31.43 -4.95 9.71
CA HIS A 295 -31.39 -3.89 10.74
C HIS A 295 -30.50 -2.69 10.35
N ALA A 296 -30.02 -2.62 9.10
CA ALA A 296 -29.14 -1.58 8.57
C ALA A 296 -27.83 -1.39 9.38
N LEU A 297 -27.31 -2.47 10.00
CA LEU A 297 -26.12 -2.41 10.85
C LEU A 297 -24.83 -2.57 10.06
N MET A 298 -24.92 -3.12 8.85
CA MET A 298 -23.78 -3.43 8.00
C MET A 298 -23.55 -2.37 6.93
N ARG A 299 -22.32 -2.33 6.44
CA ARG A 299 -21.88 -1.51 5.30
C ARG A 299 -21.15 -2.41 4.31
N TRP A 300 -21.65 -2.42 3.08
CA TRP A 300 -21.08 -3.16 1.96
C TRP A 300 -20.20 -2.28 1.10
N SER A 301 -19.10 -2.84 0.62
CA SER A 301 -18.18 -2.23 -0.34
C SER A 301 -17.93 -3.17 -1.52
N GLU A 302 -17.22 -2.71 -2.54
CA GLU A 302 -16.90 -3.51 -3.71
C GLU A 302 -16.17 -4.82 -3.33
N GLY A 303 -16.47 -5.91 -4.04
CA GLY A 303 -15.88 -7.23 -3.79
C GLY A 303 -16.44 -7.97 -2.58
N ASP A 304 -17.70 -7.71 -2.23
CA ASP A 304 -18.42 -8.32 -1.10
C ASP A 304 -17.71 -8.13 0.25
N LEU A 305 -17.01 -7.00 0.37
CA LEU A 305 -16.38 -6.56 1.60
C LEU A 305 -17.44 -5.98 2.52
N VAL A 306 -17.46 -6.47 3.76
CA VAL A 306 -18.43 -6.10 4.78
C VAL A 306 -17.74 -5.66 6.07
N GLU A 307 -18.37 -4.70 6.73
CA GLU A 307 -18.05 -4.24 8.07
C GLU A 307 -19.32 -3.71 8.76
N LEU A 308 -19.22 -3.37 10.04
CA LEU A 308 -20.27 -2.62 10.71
C LEU A 308 -20.24 -1.14 10.33
N GLN A 309 -21.42 -0.53 10.27
CA GLN A 309 -21.57 0.91 10.29
C GLN A 309 -20.76 1.52 11.44
N HIS A 310 -20.00 2.58 11.16
CA HIS A 310 -19.05 3.15 12.13
C HIS A 310 -19.72 3.56 13.46
N LEU A 311 -20.97 4.04 13.40
CA LEU A 311 -21.75 4.37 14.59
C LEU A 311 -22.00 3.13 15.44
N VAL A 312 -22.51 2.05 14.85
CA VAL A 312 -22.81 0.78 15.52
C VAL A 312 -21.55 0.16 16.10
N ARG A 313 -20.47 0.10 15.30
CA ARG A 313 -19.16 -0.39 15.74
C ARG A 313 -18.65 0.35 16.98
N ASN A 314 -18.70 1.68 16.96
CA ASN A 314 -18.20 2.50 18.06
C ASN A 314 -19.06 2.34 19.32
N VAL A 315 -20.39 2.38 19.19
CA VAL A 315 -21.30 2.16 20.32
C VAL A 315 -21.07 0.79 20.95
N ARG A 316 -20.93 -0.26 20.13
CA ARG A 316 -20.68 -1.61 20.63
C ARG A 316 -19.33 -1.72 21.34
N ARG A 317 -18.24 -1.19 20.76
CA ARG A 317 -16.90 -1.21 21.36
C ARG A 317 -16.81 -0.41 22.67
N GLU A 318 -17.46 0.75 22.73
CA GLU A 318 -17.49 1.60 23.93
C GLU A 318 -18.30 0.98 25.07
N GLY A 319 -19.20 0.05 24.77
CA GLY A 319 -19.96 -0.71 25.78
C GLY A 319 -19.12 -1.78 26.49
N TRP A 320 -17.96 -2.17 25.96
CA TRP A 320 -17.11 -3.17 26.57
C TRP A 320 -16.22 -2.58 27.68
N SER A 321 -16.11 -3.29 28.80
CA SER A 321 -14.98 -3.12 29.69
C SER A 321 -13.69 -3.61 29.03
N GLN A 322 -12.53 -3.20 29.58
CA GLN A 322 -11.23 -3.66 29.09
C GLN A 322 -11.12 -5.19 29.02
N LYS A 323 -11.61 -5.90 30.04
CA LYS A 323 -11.59 -7.38 30.10
C LYS A 323 -12.50 -8.02 29.07
N GLU A 324 -13.67 -7.42 28.82
CA GLU A 324 -14.59 -7.90 27.79
C GLU A 324 -14.00 -7.70 26.40
N SER A 325 -13.43 -6.53 26.13
CA SER A 325 -12.73 -6.25 24.87
C SER A 325 -11.61 -7.26 24.64
N GLU A 326 -10.75 -7.51 25.63
CA GLU A 326 -9.67 -8.50 25.54
C GLU A 326 -10.21 -9.90 25.26
N LYS A 327 -11.30 -10.29 25.93
CA LYS A 327 -11.95 -11.59 25.72
C LYS A 327 -12.52 -11.73 24.30
N VAL A 328 -13.20 -10.70 23.79
CA VAL A 328 -13.76 -10.71 22.42
C VAL A 328 -12.65 -10.85 21.39
N HIS A 329 -11.57 -10.07 21.52
CA HIS A 329 -10.41 -10.17 20.63
C HIS A 329 -9.72 -11.55 20.74
N ALA A 330 -9.59 -12.11 21.95
CA ALA A 330 -9.02 -13.45 22.12
C ALA A 330 -9.85 -14.55 21.41
N ILE A 331 -11.18 -14.46 21.46
CA ILE A 331 -12.07 -15.36 20.72
C ILE A 331 -11.91 -15.17 19.21
N ALA A 332 -11.86 -13.92 18.74
CA ALA A 332 -11.66 -13.61 17.33
C ALA A 332 -10.30 -14.12 16.83
N ALA A 333 -9.23 -14.00 17.63
CA ALA A 333 -7.91 -14.52 17.29
C ALA A 333 -7.94 -16.03 17.03
N GLN A 334 -8.67 -16.80 17.85
CA GLN A 334 -8.83 -18.25 17.65
C GLN A 334 -9.52 -18.58 16.32
N ARG A 335 -10.58 -17.83 15.97
CA ARG A 335 -11.28 -18.00 14.69
C ARG A 335 -10.37 -17.68 13.50
N TRP A 336 -9.70 -16.53 13.56
CA TRP A 336 -8.77 -16.12 12.50
C TRP A 336 -7.57 -17.05 12.38
N ALA A 337 -7.18 -17.73 13.46
CA ALA A 337 -6.13 -18.73 13.44
C ALA A 337 -6.47 -19.96 12.57
N GLU A 338 -7.75 -20.23 12.30
CA GLU A 338 -8.21 -21.32 11.43
C GLU A 338 -8.32 -20.92 9.95
N VAL A 339 -8.40 -19.62 9.65
CA VAL A 339 -8.57 -19.11 8.29
C VAL A 339 -7.20 -19.01 7.59
N PRO A 340 -6.96 -19.70 6.46
CA PRO A 340 -5.67 -19.65 5.78
C PRO A 340 -5.42 -18.29 5.11
N GLY A 341 -4.14 -17.96 4.90
CA GLY A 341 -3.71 -16.78 4.13
C GLY A 341 -3.13 -15.65 4.98
N GLN A 342 -2.31 -14.81 4.34
CA GLN A 342 -1.58 -13.74 5.02
C GLN A 342 -2.50 -12.66 5.58
N GLN A 343 -3.58 -12.31 4.86
CA GLN A 343 -4.58 -11.37 5.37
C GLN A 343 -5.22 -11.86 6.67
N ALA A 344 -5.55 -13.15 6.77
CA ALA A 344 -6.09 -13.74 7.99
C ALA A 344 -5.06 -13.71 9.14
N ARG A 345 -3.78 -13.99 8.85
CA ARG A 345 -2.70 -13.86 9.84
C ARG A 345 -2.51 -12.43 10.33
N LEU A 346 -2.67 -11.44 9.45
CA LEU A 346 -2.61 -10.02 9.81
C LEU A 346 -3.75 -9.64 10.77
N LEU A 347 -4.96 -10.08 10.46
CA LEU A 347 -6.14 -9.88 11.32
C LEU A 347 -5.98 -10.61 12.65
N GLU A 348 -5.50 -11.86 12.64
CA GLU A 348 -5.17 -12.60 13.85
C GLU A 348 -4.16 -11.85 14.73
N LEU A 349 -3.09 -11.30 14.15
CA LEU A 349 -2.11 -10.51 14.89
C LEU A 349 -2.75 -9.29 15.55
N HIS A 350 -3.61 -8.57 14.84
CA HIS A 350 -4.41 -7.48 15.42
C HIS A 350 -5.24 -7.94 16.61
N MET A 351 -5.92 -9.08 16.48
CA MET A 351 -6.73 -9.65 17.56
C MET A 351 -5.87 -10.09 18.75
N ARG A 352 -4.70 -10.71 18.52
CA ARG A 352 -3.79 -11.13 19.60
C ARG A 352 -3.25 -9.95 20.39
N ILE A 353 -2.87 -8.86 19.70
CA ILE A 353 -2.40 -7.63 20.36
C ILE A 353 -3.51 -7.02 21.23
N ASN A 354 -4.70 -6.84 20.68
CA ASN A 354 -5.83 -6.26 21.43
C ASN A 354 -6.37 -7.20 22.52
N GLY A 355 -6.24 -8.51 22.32
CA GLY A 355 -6.57 -9.58 23.26
C GLY A 355 -5.54 -9.81 24.37
N ALA A 356 -4.48 -9.01 24.45
CA ALA A 356 -3.43 -9.14 25.46
C ALA A 356 -2.68 -10.49 25.45
N ASP A 357 -2.57 -11.13 24.29
CA ASP A 357 -2.01 -12.48 24.19
C ASP A 357 -0.55 -12.55 24.67
N GLU A 358 -0.31 -13.37 25.69
CA GLU A 358 1.02 -13.59 26.27
C GLU A 358 1.96 -14.34 25.31
N ASN A 359 1.42 -15.07 24.32
CA ASN A 359 2.19 -15.83 23.33
C ASN A 359 2.44 -15.05 22.02
N LEU A 360 2.26 -13.73 22.03
CA LEU A 360 2.45 -12.88 20.85
C LEU A 360 3.82 -13.06 20.18
N GLN A 361 4.88 -13.24 20.99
CA GLN A 361 6.23 -13.39 20.47
C GLN A 361 6.39 -14.65 19.60
N GLU A 362 5.84 -15.80 20.02
CA GLU A 362 5.88 -17.03 19.24
C GLU A 362 5.15 -16.85 17.90
N HIS A 363 4.00 -16.17 17.91
CA HIS A 363 3.27 -15.87 16.69
C HIS A 363 4.09 -14.99 15.72
N LEU A 364 4.77 -13.96 16.23
CA LEU A 364 5.65 -13.09 15.43
C LEU A 364 6.87 -13.84 14.89
N GLU A 365 7.43 -14.77 15.65
CA GLU A 365 8.55 -15.63 15.20
C GLU A 365 8.12 -16.56 14.06
N LEU A 366 6.88 -17.07 14.10
CA LEU A 366 6.35 -17.97 13.08
C LEU A 366 5.87 -17.26 11.81
N HIS A 367 5.25 -16.09 11.94
CA HIS A 367 4.53 -15.43 10.83
C HIS A 367 5.07 -14.05 10.46
N GLY A 368 5.89 -13.42 11.30
CA GLY A 368 6.30 -12.03 11.16
C GLY A 368 6.99 -11.70 9.85
N GLU A 369 7.92 -12.54 9.38
CA GLU A 369 8.60 -12.33 8.09
C GLU A 369 7.61 -12.35 6.92
N GLY A 370 6.68 -13.31 6.91
CA GLY A 370 5.66 -13.41 5.87
C GLY A 370 4.70 -12.22 5.86
N LEU A 371 4.33 -11.74 7.05
CA LEU A 371 3.46 -10.57 7.19
C LEU A 371 4.15 -9.27 6.77
N ILE A 372 5.44 -9.08 7.07
CA ILE A 372 6.20 -7.90 6.63
C ILE A 372 6.29 -7.85 5.10
N LEU A 373 6.46 -9.01 4.47
CA LEU A 373 6.48 -9.13 3.00
C LEU A 373 5.11 -8.89 2.38
N HIS A 374 4.03 -9.31 3.06
CA HIS A 374 2.66 -9.12 2.59
C HIS A 374 2.19 -7.66 2.72
N ASP A 375 2.36 -7.06 3.90
CA ASP A 375 1.94 -5.68 4.17
C ASP A 375 2.82 -5.04 5.25
N SER A 376 3.84 -4.32 4.80
CA SER A 376 4.78 -3.64 5.71
C SER A 376 4.14 -2.46 6.44
N ALA A 377 3.10 -1.83 5.87
CA ALA A 377 2.42 -0.69 6.47
C ALA A 377 1.53 -1.15 7.63
N ALA A 378 0.77 -2.24 7.42
CA ALA A 378 0.00 -2.89 8.47
C ALA A 378 0.92 -3.42 9.58
N MET A 379 2.02 -4.09 9.23
CA MET A 379 2.98 -4.58 10.23
C MET A 379 3.62 -3.45 11.04
N ALA A 380 3.94 -2.31 10.42
CA ALA A 380 4.44 -1.14 11.15
C ALA A 380 3.40 -0.62 12.16
N THR A 381 2.11 -0.58 11.78
CA THR A 381 1.02 -0.21 12.70
C THR A 381 0.88 -1.21 13.84
N LEU A 382 0.81 -2.51 13.54
CA LEU A 382 0.58 -3.54 14.55
C LEU A 382 1.73 -3.66 15.54
N VAL A 383 2.98 -3.57 15.08
CA VAL A 383 4.14 -3.61 15.97
C VAL A 383 4.24 -2.33 16.82
N ASP A 384 3.86 -1.17 16.29
CA ASP A 384 3.77 0.08 17.07
C ASP A 384 2.75 -0.06 18.21
N ASP A 385 1.58 -0.65 17.94
CA ASP A 385 0.56 -0.93 18.97
C ASP A 385 1.02 -1.98 19.98
N ALA A 386 1.72 -3.03 19.53
CA ALA A 386 2.34 -4.00 20.42
C ALA A 386 3.39 -3.34 21.34
N CYS A 387 4.21 -2.44 20.82
CA CYS A 387 5.19 -1.69 21.62
C CYS A 387 4.51 -0.77 22.65
N LYS A 388 3.37 -0.16 22.34
CA LYS A 388 2.59 0.64 23.31
C LYS A 388 2.02 -0.24 24.41
N ARG A 389 1.56 -1.44 24.06
CA ARG A 389 0.94 -2.38 25.01
C ARG A 389 1.97 -3.06 25.92
N TRP A 390 3.13 -3.42 25.38
CA TRP A 390 4.24 -4.03 26.12
C TRP A 390 5.51 -3.16 26.03
N PRO A 391 5.55 -2.01 26.72
CA PRO A 391 6.64 -1.03 26.58
C PRO A 391 8.00 -1.54 27.06
N GLU A 392 8.03 -2.57 27.91
CA GLU A 392 9.27 -3.15 28.43
C GLU A 392 9.83 -4.30 27.56
N ALA A 393 9.12 -4.69 26.49
CA ALA A 393 9.52 -5.77 25.61
C ALA A 393 10.53 -5.29 24.56
N ASP A 394 11.83 -5.38 24.88
CA ASP A 394 12.93 -5.00 23.96
C ASP A 394 12.90 -5.80 22.64
N SER A 395 12.36 -7.03 22.62
CA SER A 395 12.20 -7.83 21.39
C SER A 395 11.19 -7.19 20.42
N LEU A 396 10.07 -6.65 20.91
CA LEU A 396 9.10 -5.93 20.09
C LEU A 396 9.68 -4.61 19.58
N ARG A 397 10.40 -3.87 20.43
CA ARG A 397 11.10 -2.65 20.01
C ARG A 397 12.16 -2.95 18.96
N HIS A 398 12.88 -4.07 19.09
CA HIS A 398 13.85 -4.52 18.10
C HIS A 398 13.18 -4.72 16.74
N LEU A 399 12.03 -5.41 16.71
CA LEU A 399 11.24 -5.58 15.50
C LEU A 399 10.75 -4.23 14.93
N SER A 400 10.27 -3.33 15.79
CA SER A 400 9.83 -1.98 15.39
C SER A 400 10.96 -1.18 14.71
N VAL A 401 12.16 -1.20 15.29
CA VAL A 401 13.35 -0.56 14.70
C VAL A 401 13.69 -1.20 13.36
N CYS A 402 13.67 -2.53 13.26
CA CYS A 402 13.92 -3.22 12.00
C CYS A 402 12.94 -2.79 10.91
N ILE A 403 11.63 -2.80 11.19
CA ILE A 403 10.58 -2.38 10.24
C ILE A 403 10.78 -0.92 9.83
N ALA A 404 11.04 -0.03 10.81
CA ALA A 404 11.25 1.39 10.52
C ALA A 404 12.48 1.65 9.65
N LEU A 405 13.60 0.97 9.92
CA LEU A 405 14.79 1.05 9.06
C LEU A 405 14.48 0.49 7.67
N ASP A 406 13.80 -0.64 7.59
CA ASP A 406 13.45 -1.28 6.32
C ASP A 406 12.55 -0.40 5.44
N ARG A 407 11.68 0.41 6.05
CA ARG A 407 10.84 1.43 5.40
C ARG A 407 11.53 2.80 5.22
N GLY A 408 12.82 2.92 5.55
CA GLY A 408 13.56 4.19 5.45
C GLY A 408 13.11 5.29 6.42
N GLU A 409 12.42 4.93 7.50
CA GLU A 409 11.83 5.84 8.49
C GLU A 409 12.79 6.11 9.65
N ALA A 410 13.97 6.64 9.33
CA ALA A 410 15.08 6.84 10.26
C ALA A 410 14.69 7.60 11.56
N SER A 411 13.75 8.54 11.49
CA SER A 411 13.28 9.26 12.68
C SER A 411 12.52 8.38 13.67
N HIS A 412 11.75 7.40 13.17
CA HIS A 412 11.03 6.47 14.04
C HIS A 412 12.00 5.45 14.64
N ALA A 413 12.90 4.90 13.81
CA ALA A 413 13.97 4.02 14.28
C ALA A 413 14.84 4.68 15.38
N GLU A 414 15.18 5.96 15.22
CA GLU A 414 15.92 6.73 16.23
C GLU A 414 15.13 6.86 17.55
N SER A 415 13.82 7.11 17.47
CA SER A 415 12.95 7.20 18.65
C SER A 415 12.91 5.88 19.42
N GLU A 416 12.70 4.76 18.72
CA GLU A 416 12.63 3.45 19.35
C GLU A 416 13.98 2.99 19.93
N ILE A 417 15.09 3.25 19.24
CA ILE A 417 16.44 2.98 19.77
C ILE A 417 16.69 3.72 21.08
N LYS A 418 16.24 4.98 21.21
CA LYS A 418 16.40 5.76 22.46
C LYS A 418 15.59 5.18 23.63
N ASN A 419 14.53 4.45 23.34
CA ASN A 419 13.66 3.83 24.34
C ASN A 419 14.12 2.41 24.73
N MET A 420 15.13 1.85 24.06
CA MET A 420 15.72 0.56 24.43
C MET A 420 16.71 0.72 25.59
N LYS A 421 16.72 -0.27 26.49
CA LYS A 421 17.70 -0.31 27.59
C LYS A 421 19.12 -0.54 27.08
N ASN A 422 19.28 -1.49 26.14
CA ASN A 422 20.56 -1.86 25.56
C ASN A 422 20.43 -1.99 24.04
N PRO A 423 20.41 -0.88 23.29
CA PRO A 423 20.22 -0.91 21.85
C PRO A 423 21.37 -1.64 21.14
N PRO A 424 21.11 -2.66 20.30
CA PRO A 424 22.16 -3.36 19.56
C PRO A 424 23.00 -2.41 18.70
N LEU A 425 24.33 -2.58 18.74
CA LEU A 425 25.26 -1.79 17.94
C LEU A 425 24.98 -1.90 16.43
N GLU A 426 24.49 -3.05 15.98
CA GLU A 426 24.10 -3.26 14.59
C GLU A 426 22.95 -2.31 14.18
N LEU A 427 21.88 -2.20 14.98
CA LEU A 427 20.76 -1.30 14.68
C LEU A 427 21.20 0.17 14.67
N GLN A 428 22.07 0.55 15.61
CA GLN A 428 22.65 1.89 15.65
C GLN A 428 23.52 2.18 14.41
N ALA A 429 24.27 1.19 13.93
CA ALA A 429 25.06 1.32 12.70
C ALA A 429 24.16 1.49 11.46
N ARG A 430 23.08 0.70 11.37
CA ARG A 430 22.08 0.81 10.30
C ARG A 430 21.45 2.21 10.28
N LEU A 431 21.00 2.71 11.44
CA LEU A 431 20.47 4.07 11.56
C LEU A 431 21.49 5.13 11.14
N SER A 432 22.73 5.03 11.63
CA SER A 432 23.81 5.94 11.25
C SER A 432 24.04 5.98 9.74
N ARG A 433 23.94 4.84 9.04
CA ARG A 433 24.01 4.80 7.57
C ARG A 433 22.85 5.54 6.92
N GLN A 434 21.62 5.32 7.36
CA GLN A 434 20.45 6.02 6.81
C GLN A 434 20.52 7.54 7.01
N GLN A 435 21.14 7.98 8.10
CA GLN A 435 21.40 9.40 8.39
C GLN A 435 22.62 9.97 7.64
N GLY A 436 23.32 9.16 6.82
CA GLY A 436 24.52 9.56 6.10
C GLY A 436 25.78 9.68 6.97
N LYS A 437 25.73 9.22 8.23
CA LYS A 437 26.85 9.25 9.19
C LYS A 437 27.76 8.02 9.02
N VAL A 438 28.37 7.89 7.84
CA VAL A 438 29.13 6.69 7.44
C VAL A 438 30.28 6.35 8.41
N LYS A 439 31.01 7.35 8.92
CA LYS A 439 32.12 7.13 9.85
C LYS A 439 31.65 6.54 11.19
N GLU A 440 30.56 7.07 11.73
CA GLU A 440 29.95 6.58 12.97
C GLU A 440 29.45 5.15 12.79
N ALA A 441 28.78 4.86 11.66
CA ALA A 441 28.36 3.51 11.33
C ALA A 441 29.52 2.50 11.28
N LEU A 442 30.66 2.88 10.68
CA LEU A 442 31.85 2.02 10.64
C LEU A 442 32.39 1.71 12.04
N THR A 443 32.48 2.73 12.91
CA THR A 443 32.91 2.52 14.30
C THR A 443 31.97 1.59 15.06
N LEU A 444 30.65 1.75 14.90
CA LEU A 444 29.65 0.87 15.53
C LEU A 444 29.74 -0.57 15.03
N VAL A 445 29.97 -0.76 13.72
CA VAL A 445 30.20 -2.09 13.12
C VAL A 445 31.48 -2.73 13.65
N GLU A 446 32.58 -1.99 13.73
CA GLU A 446 33.85 -2.50 14.28
C GLU A 446 33.70 -2.95 15.73
N GLN A 447 32.98 -2.17 16.54
CA GLN A 447 32.64 -2.53 17.92
C GLN A 447 31.76 -3.80 17.97
N ALA A 448 30.74 -3.91 17.11
CA ALA A 448 29.90 -5.08 17.02
C ALA A 448 30.70 -6.33 16.62
N MET A 449 31.59 -6.22 15.63
CA MET A 449 32.49 -7.29 15.16
C MET A 449 33.52 -7.71 16.22
N ALA A 450 33.87 -6.81 17.15
CA ALA A 450 34.74 -7.11 18.28
C ALA A 450 34.01 -7.90 19.39
N SER A 451 32.69 -7.73 19.53
CA SER A 451 31.88 -8.43 20.53
C SER A 451 31.34 -9.79 20.10
N ILE A 452 31.35 -10.11 18.81
CA ILE A 452 30.85 -11.39 18.27
C ILE A 452 31.98 -12.26 17.72
N SER A 453 31.75 -13.59 17.63
CA SER A 453 32.76 -14.55 17.16
C SER A 453 32.14 -15.64 16.26
N GLY A 454 32.98 -16.50 15.68
CA GLY A 454 32.54 -17.62 14.87
C GLY A 454 31.72 -17.22 13.64
N LEU A 455 30.61 -17.93 13.40
CA LEU A 455 29.79 -17.76 12.20
C LEU A 455 29.12 -16.38 12.12
N GLU A 456 28.70 -15.81 13.25
CA GLU A 456 28.02 -14.51 13.29
C GLU A 456 28.94 -13.38 12.83
N LYS A 457 30.19 -13.39 13.30
CA LYS A 457 31.21 -12.45 12.85
C LYS A 457 31.43 -12.53 11.33
N VAL A 458 31.55 -13.75 10.82
CA VAL A 458 31.76 -13.98 9.39
C VAL A 458 30.55 -13.52 8.56
N LYS A 459 29.32 -13.78 9.03
CA LYS A 459 28.10 -13.28 8.38
C LYS A 459 28.08 -11.75 8.32
N LEU A 460 28.42 -11.08 9.43
CA LEU A 460 28.47 -9.62 9.48
C LEU A 460 29.55 -9.06 8.52
N GLN A 461 30.74 -9.67 8.48
CA GLN A 461 31.80 -9.27 7.54
C GLN A 461 31.38 -9.44 6.07
N ILE A 462 30.75 -10.57 5.71
CA ILE A 462 30.27 -10.79 4.33
C ILE A 462 29.15 -9.80 4.00
N SER A 463 28.23 -9.54 4.93
CA SER A 463 27.14 -8.58 4.75
C SER A 463 27.66 -7.17 4.50
N GLU A 464 28.62 -6.70 5.30
CA GLU A 464 29.22 -5.37 5.14
C GLU A 464 30.04 -5.26 3.85
N ALA A 465 30.84 -6.28 3.52
CA ALA A 465 31.56 -6.31 2.26
C ALA A 465 30.61 -6.26 1.05
N THR A 466 29.52 -7.03 1.08
CA THR A 466 28.49 -7.01 0.02
C THR A 466 27.84 -5.63 -0.08
N ARG A 467 27.46 -5.04 1.05
CA ARG A 467 26.88 -3.69 1.10
C ARG A 467 27.81 -2.65 0.47
N MET A 468 29.10 -2.67 0.80
CA MET A 468 30.09 -1.74 0.27
C MET A 468 30.31 -1.89 -1.24
N ILE A 469 30.23 -3.11 -1.79
CA ILE A 469 30.34 -3.35 -3.24
C ILE A 469 29.17 -2.75 -4.01
N ASP A 470 28.01 -2.74 -3.38
CA ASP A 470 26.75 -2.40 -4.01
C ASP A 470 26.30 -0.96 -3.70
N ASP A 471 26.94 -0.24 -2.78
CA ASP A 471 26.65 1.15 -2.40
C ASP A 471 27.15 2.16 -3.46
N ARG A 472 26.52 2.14 -4.63
CA ARG A 472 26.82 3.01 -5.79
C ARG A 472 25.64 3.12 -6.74
N LEU A 473 25.70 4.03 -7.71
CA LEU A 473 24.70 4.12 -8.77
C LEU A 473 24.93 3.06 -9.86
N PRO A 474 23.87 2.65 -10.59
CA PRO A 474 23.96 1.61 -11.61
C PRO A 474 24.84 2.00 -12.81
N ASP A 475 25.04 3.30 -13.02
CA ASP A 475 25.86 3.87 -14.09
C ASP A 475 27.27 4.30 -13.62
N ASP A 476 27.64 4.03 -12.37
CA ASP A 476 29.00 4.29 -11.87
C ASP A 476 29.97 3.19 -12.31
N GLU A 477 30.99 3.55 -13.12
CA GLU A 477 32.02 2.62 -13.60
C GLU A 477 33.12 2.35 -12.56
N GLU A 478 33.39 3.30 -11.66
CA GLU A 478 34.44 3.19 -10.66
C GLU A 478 33.95 2.55 -9.35
N MET A 479 34.80 1.71 -8.75
CA MET A 479 34.52 1.07 -7.47
C MET A 479 35.32 1.73 -6.35
N GLN A 480 34.70 2.68 -5.67
CA GLN A 480 35.28 3.32 -4.48
C GLN A 480 35.33 2.32 -3.31
N GLY A 481 36.38 2.40 -2.48
CA GLY A 481 36.50 1.58 -1.27
C GLY A 481 36.85 0.11 -1.50
N LEU A 482 37.25 -0.27 -2.71
CA LEU A 482 37.65 -1.63 -3.06
C LEU A 482 38.75 -2.19 -2.12
N GLU A 483 39.77 -1.40 -1.81
CA GLU A 483 40.86 -1.82 -0.90
C GLU A 483 40.31 -2.23 0.47
N SER A 484 39.32 -1.49 0.99
CA SER A 484 38.67 -1.80 2.27
C SER A 484 37.85 -3.09 2.18
N VAL A 485 37.16 -3.32 1.06
CA VAL A 485 36.43 -4.57 0.80
C VAL A 485 37.39 -5.76 0.73
N GLU A 486 38.48 -5.63 -0.04
CA GLU A 486 39.49 -6.69 -0.17
C GLU A 486 40.15 -7.01 1.17
N LYS A 487 40.48 -5.99 1.97
CA LYS A 487 41.00 -6.15 3.32
C LYS A 487 40.01 -6.92 4.21
N MET A 488 38.74 -6.52 4.22
CA MET A 488 37.70 -7.21 5.00
C MET A 488 37.55 -8.67 4.58
N ILE A 489 37.58 -8.97 3.28
CA ILE A 489 37.51 -10.34 2.77
C ILE A 489 38.72 -11.17 3.20
N GLN A 490 39.92 -10.58 3.24
CA GLN A 490 41.14 -11.25 3.68
C GLN A 490 41.15 -11.58 5.18
N GLU A 491 40.49 -10.74 6.00
CA GLU A 491 40.40 -10.91 7.46
C GLU A 491 39.37 -11.98 7.89
N ILE A 492 38.56 -12.52 6.97
CA ILE A 492 37.56 -13.55 7.28
C ILE A 492 38.25 -14.88 7.60
N ASN A 493 38.19 -15.28 8.86
CA ASN A 493 38.71 -16.56 9.33
C ASN A 493 37.66 -17.68 9.25
N VAL A 494 37.83 -18.59 8.28
CA VAL A 494 36.92 -19.74 8.08
C VAL A 494 37.39 -21.02 8.79
N LYS A 495 38.59 -21.02 9.40
CA LYS A 495 39.20 -22.23 9.99
C LYS A 495 38.51 -22.66 11.28
N GLU A 496 37.89 -21.74 11.99
CA GLU A 496 37.18 -22.01 13.25
C GLU A 496 35.74 -22.45 13.03
N LEU A 497 35.24 -22.41 11.78
CA LEU A 497 33.89 -22.83 11.44
C LEU A 497 33.77 -24.35 11.30
N GLN A 498 32.59 -24.86 11.66
CA GLN A 498 32.19 -26.24 11.41
C GLN A 498 32.19 -26.56 9.91
N SER A 499 32.38 -27.83 9.53
CA SER A 499 32.55 -28.24 8.13
C SER A 499 31.41 -27.76 7.21
N ASP A 500 30.15 -27.90 7.63
CA ASP A 500 28.99 -27.43 6.85
C ASP A 500 28.95 -25.90 6.71
N GLN A 501 29.16 -25.19 7.82
CA GLN A 501 29.21 -23.72 7.85
C GLN A 501 30.34 -23.18 6.97
N ARG A 502 31.52 -23.80 7.03
CA ARG A 502 32.69 -23.45 6.23
C ARG A 502 32.39 -23.55 4.74
N LYS A 503 31.73 -24.61 4.29
CA LYS A 503 31.34 -24.78 2.88
C LYS A 503 30.43 -23.64 2.41
N LYS A 504 29.37 -23.34 3.17
CA LYS A 504 28.43 -22.24 2.88
C LYS A 504 29.14 -20.88 2.78
N VAL A 505 30.05 -20.61 3.72
CA VAL A 505 30.85 -19.38 3.73
C VAL A 505 31.80 -19.29 2.54
N LEU A 506 32.48 -20.38 2.16
CA LEU A 506 33.38 -20.39 1.01
C LEU A 506 32.63 -20.10 -0.31
N VAL A 507 31.43 -20.64 -0.47
CA VAL A 507 30.56 -20.35 -1.63
C VAL A 507 30.18 -18.86 -1.66
N ALA A 508 29.79 -18.28 -0.52
CA ALA A 508 29.48 -16.86 -0.41
C ALA A 508 30.70 -15.97 -0.75
N LEU A 509 31.88 -16.30 -0.22
CA LEU A 509 33.13 -15.59 -0.51
C LEU A 509 33.53 -15.68 -1.98
N ALA A 510 33.34 -16.84 -2.61
CA ALA A 510 33.63 -17.01 -4.03
C ALA A 510 32.66 -16.19 -4.90
N SER A 511 31.37 -16.14 -4.53
CA SER A 511 30.36 -15.30 -5.20
C SER A 511 30.69 -13.80 -5.09
N LEU A 512 31.17 -13.39 -3.92
CA LEU A 512 31.61 -12.01 -3.66
C LEU A 512 32.84 -11.65 -4.50
N LYS A 513 33.86 -12.52 -4.50
CA LYS A 513 35.07 -12.34 -5.32
C LYS A 513 34.76 -12.32 -6.81
N HIS A 514 33.86 -13.18 -7.27
CA HIS A 514 33.39 -13.17 -8.66
C HIS A 514 32.74 -11.83 -9.02
N THR A 515 31.85 -11.32 -8.18
CA THR A 515 31.20 -10.01 -8.37
C THR A 515 32.24 -8.88 -8.43
N ILE A 516 33.26 -8.90 -7.58
CA ILE A 516 34.38 -7.95 -7.65
C ILE A 516 35.10 -8.04 -9.00
N LYS A 517 35.42 -9.26 -9.48
CA LYS A 517 36.09 -9.44 -10.78
C LYS A 517 35.24 -9.04 -11.98
N LEU A 518 33.92 -9.26 -11.93
CA LEU A 518 33.00 -8.72 -12.93
C LEU A 518 33.07 -7.19 -13.01
N LYS A 519 33.12 -6.53 -11.85
CA LYS A 519 33.15 -5.06 -11.76
C LYS A 519 34.51 -4.48 -12.14
N MET A 520 35.60 -5.21 -11.91
CA MET A 520 36.95 -4.87 -12.40
C MET A 520 37.16 -5.11 -13.90
N ASN A 521 36.15 -5.62 -14.61
CA ASN A 521 36.27 -6.09 -15.99
C ASN A 521 37.34 -7.20 -16.18
N ASP A 522 37.61 -8.02 -15.15
CA ASP A 522 38.56 -9.13 -15.20
C ASP A 522 37.86 -10.46 -15.52
N SER A 523 37.58 -10.67 -16.81
CA SER A 523 36.91 -11.87 -17.32
C SER A 523 37.64 -13.17 -16.96
N LYS A 524 38.97 -13.18 -17.06
CA LYS A 524 39.77 -14.40 -16.80
C LYS A 524 39.66 -14.83 -15.34
N ALA A 525 39.79 -13.89 -14.39
CA ALA A 525 39.68 -14.23 -12.98
C ALA A 525 38.23 -14.57 -12.57
N ALA A 526 37.23 -13.88 -13.12
CA ALA A 526 35.82 -14.21 -12.89
C ALA A 526 35.51 -15.66 -13.31
N THR A 527 35.84 -16.03 -14.55
CA THR A 527 35.62 -17.39 -15.06
C THR A 527 36.41 -18.44 -14.27
N ALA A 528 37.63 -18.12 -13.81
CA ALA A 528 38.42 -19.04 -12.98
C ALA A 528 37.74 -19.34 -11.63
N ILE A 529 37.19 -18.31 -10.96
CA ILE A 529 36.44 -18.48 -9.70
C ILE A 529 35.19 -19.34 -9.93
N ARG A 530 34.41 -19.05 -10.98
CA ARG A 530 33.21 -19.83 -11.32
C ARG A 530 33.54 -21.30 -11.59
N LYS A 531 34.55 -21.57 -12.42
CA LYS A 531 35.00 -22.95 -12.73
C LYS A 531 35.49 -23.70 -11.49
N SER A 532 36.13 -23.01 -10.55
CA SER A 532 36.53 -23.62 -9.27
C SER A 532 35.34 -24.00 -8.40
N LEU A 533 34.25 -23.22 -8.39
CA LEU A 533 33.03 -23.60 -7.71
C LEU A 533 32.31 -24.74 -8.43
N GLU A 534 32.25 -24.68 -9.76
CA GLU A 534 31.67 -25.70 -10.64
C GLU A 534 32.35 -27.06 -10.43
N SER A 535 33.68 -27.13 -10.28
CA SER A 535 34.38 -28.39 -9.99
C SER A 535 34.03 -29.02 -8.64
N THR A 536 33.40 -28.25 -7.74
CA THR A 536 32.97 -28.69 -6.41
C THR A 536 31.45 -28.95 -6.36
N THR A 537 30.73 -28.60 -7.41
CA THR A 537 29.26 -28.66 -7.52
C THR A 537 28.88 -29.24 -8.90
N SER A 538 27.72 -28.89 -9.45
CA SER A 538 27.30 -29.26 -10.79
C SER A 538 27.30 -28.03 -11.69
N SER A 539 27.52 -28.22 -13.00
CA SER A 539 27.31 -27.18 -14.01
C SER A 539 25.84 -26.72 -14.09
N GLU A 540 24.91 -27.55 -13.58
CA GLU A 540 23.48 -27.25 -13.52
C GLU A 540 23.09 -26.55 -12.20
N ASP A 541 24.04 -26.27 -11.31
CA ASP A 541 23.76 -25.53 -10.07
C ASP A 541 23.24 -24.11 -10.39
N PRO A 542 22.11 -23.67 -9.81
CA PRO A 542 21.53 -22.36 -10.11
C PRO A 542 22.47 -21.17 -9.87
N LEU A 543 23.40 -21.27 -8.92
CA LEU A 543 24.41 -20.24 -8.68
C LEU A 543 25.44 -20.20 -9.81
N ILE A 544 25.91 -21.36 -10.28
CA ILE A 544 26.89 -21.44 -11.38
C ILE A 544 26.29 -20.90 -12.68
N ILE A 545 25.02 -21.25 -12.95
CA ILE A 545 24.25 -20.71 -14.07
C ILE A 545 24.15 -19.19 -13.95
N ASP A 546 23.78 -18.64 -12.78
CA ASP A 546 23.69 -17.20 -12.58
C ASP A 546 25.04 -16.49 -12.79
N MET A 547 26.13 -17.03 -12.24
CA MET A 547 27.48 -16.48 -12.43
C MET A 547 27.88 -16.47 -13.91
N LYS A 548 27.54 -17.52 -14.65
CA LYS A 548 27.77 -17.60 -16.10
C LYS A 548 26.92 -16.57 -16.85
N ASN A 549 25.64 -16.45 -16.51
CA ASN A 549 24.74 -15.48 -17.12
C ASN A 549 25.24 -14.04 -16.92
N ARG A 550 25.75 -13.71 -15.72
CA ARG A 550 26.37 -12.41 -15.44
C ARG A 550 27.64 -12.17 -16.28
N GLU A 551 28.49 -13.19 -16.45
CA GLU A 551 29.65 -13.13 -17.35
C GLU A 551 29.21 -12.88 -18.80
N ASP A 552 28.20 -13.60 -19.28
CA ASP A 552 27.70 -13.49 -20.66
C ASP A 552 27.07 -12.12 -20.93
N VAL A 553 26.31 -11.57 -19.99
CA VAL A 553 25.79 -10.20 -20.10
C VAL A 553 26.93 -9.19 -20.07
N LYS A 554 27.90 -9.33 -19.15
CA LYS A 554 28.95 -8.33 -18.95
C LYS A 554 30.03 -8.33 -20.04
N PHE A 555 30.41 -9.49 -20.55
CA PHE A 555 31.55 -9.67 -21.45
C PHE A 555 31.18 -10.12 -22.86
N SER A 556 30.08 -10.86 -23.00
CA SER A 556 29.62 -11.39 -24.30
C SER A 556 28.52 -10.53 -24.94
N GLY A 557 27.96 -9.55 -24.21
CA GLY A 557 26.93 -8.65 -24.71
C GLY A 557 25.52 -9.25 -24.74
N ALA A 558 25.24 -10.28 -23.94
CA ALA A 558 23.92 -10.91 -23.89
C ALA A 558 22.83 -9.93 -23.39
N ILE A 559 21.66 -9.96 -24.01
CA ILE A 559 20.54 -9.03 -23.73
C ILE A 559 19.42 -9.68 -22.90
N CYS A 560 19.32 -11.02 -22.90
CA CYS A 560 18.31 -11.74 -22.12
C CYS A 560 18.88 -13.07 -21.65
N VAL A 561 18.80 -13.33 -20.35
CA VAL A 561 19.20 -14.61 -19.78
C VAL A 561 18.24 -14.98 -18.67
N GLU A 562 17.70 -16.19 -18.72
CA GLU A 562 16.72 -16.68 -17.76
C GLU A 562 17.37 -17.00 -16.41
N SER A 563 16.64 -16.70 -15.33
CA SER A 563 17.00 -17.08 -13.97
C SER A 563 15.74 -17.51 -13.22
N SER A 564 15.83 -18.59 -12.46
CA SER A 564 14.70 -19.12 -11.68
C SER A 564 14.40 -18.31 -10.42
N ASN A 565 15.27 -17.37 -10.05
CA ASN A 565 15.09 -16.50 -8.90
C ASN A 565 14.78 -15.07 -9.35
N GLN A 566 13.69 -14.49 -8.84
CA GLN A 566 13.20 -13.17 -9.26
C GLN A 566 14.21 -12.04 -9.02
N LEU A 567 14.88 -11.99 -7.87
CA LEU A 567 15.91 -10.98 -7.57
C LEU A 567 17.08 -11.08 -8.55
N ARG A 568 17.52 -12.31 -8.87
CA ARG A 568 18.59 -12.54 -9.84
C ARG A 568 18.16 -12.20 -11.26
N ALA A 569 16.94 -12.56 -11.64
CA ALA A 569 16.35 -12.21 -12.93
C ALA A 569 16.28 -10.69 -13.10
N LEU A 570 15.82 -9.95 -12.08
CA LEU A 570 15.81 -8.49 -12.09
C LEU A 570 17.24 -7.93 -12.20
N SER A 571 18.17 -8.43 -11.39
CA SER A 571 19.57 -7.99 -11.45
C SER A 571 20.20 -8.19 -12.83
N LEU A 572 19.96 -9.34 -13.47
CA LEU A 572 20.42 -9.63 -14.84
C LEU A 572 19.73 -8.73 -15.86
N LYS A 573 18.42 -8.52 -15.75
CA LYS A 573 17.63 -7.64 -16.62
C LYS A 573 18.19 -6.21 -16.57
N LEU A 574 18.41 -5.66 -15.36
CA LEU A 574 19.02 -4.34 -15.19
C LEU A 574 20.44 -4.27 -15.75
N LEU A 575 21.27 -5.28 -15.52
CA LEU A 575 22.64 -5.34 -16.06
C LEU A 575 22.65 -5.36 -17.60
N SER A 576 21.70 -6.07 -18.22
CA SER A 576 21.60 -6.25 -19.67
C SER A 576 21.18 -4.99 -20.44
N LEU A 577 20.64 -3.98 -19.75
CA LEU A 577 20.25 -2.69 -20.35
C LEU A 577 21.44 -2.00 -21.05
N ASN A 578 22.66 -2.22 -20.55
CA ASN A 578 23.89 -1.69 -21.16
C ASN A 578 24.13 -2.22 -22.58
N ASN A 579 23.59 -3.41 -22.90
CA ASN A 579 23.72 -4.05 -24.20
C ASN A 579 22.55 -3.74 -25.14
N MET A 580 21.53 -3.02 -24.66
CA MET A 580 20.32 -2.69 -25.41
C MET A 580 20.41 -1.32 -26.07
N ASN A 581 19.67 -1.14 -27.18
CA ASN A 581 19.42 0.19 -27.73
C ASN A 581 18.42 0.98 -26.86
N GLU A 582 18.32 2.29 -27.08
CA GLU A 582 17.50 3.18 -26.22
C GLU A 582 16.03 2.77 -26.14
N LYS A 583 15.41 2.41 -27.27
CA LYS A 583 14.01 1.96 -27.31
C LYS A 583 13.82 0.70 -26.46
N GLN A 584 14.67 -0.30 -26.67
CA GLN A 584 14.64 -1.55 -25.91
C GLN A 584 14.81 -1.31 -24.41
N ARG A 585 15.69 -0.37 -23.99
CA ARG A 585 15.85 -0.04 -22.57
C ARG A 585 14.58 0.53 -21.98
N ILE A 586 13.95 1.49 -22.67
CA ILE A 586 12.71 2.13 -22.18
C ILE A 586 11.60 1.08 -22.04
N ASP A 587 11.37 0.26 -23.07
CA ASP A 587 10.36 -0.80 -23.05
C ASP A 587 10.63 -1.78 -21.88
N THR A 588 11.88 -2.23 -21.74
CA THR A 588 12.31 -3.16 -20.68
C THR A 588 12.10 -2.58 -19.27
N LEU A 589 12.39 -1.30 -19.06
CA LEU A 589 12.22 -0.62 -17.77
C LEU A 589 10.73 -0.41 -17.38
N GLN A 590 9.84 -0.30 -18.37
CA GLN A 590 8.39 -0.17 -18.16
C GLN A 590 7.74 -1.50 -17.82
N GLU A 591 8.24 -2.61 -18.35
CA GLU A 591 7.72 -3.95 -18.09
C GLU A 591 8.07 -4.51 -16.70
N VAL A 592 9.01 -3.91 -15.97
CA VAL A 592 9.39 -4.39 -14.64
C VAL A 592 8.37 -3.93 -13.60
N VAL A 593 7.73 -4.91 -12.96
CA VAL A 593 6.85 -4.76 -11.78
C VAL A 593 7.64 -5.12 -10.53
N LEU A 594 7.46 -4.37 -9.44
CA LEU A 594 8.29 -4.48 -8.22
C LEU A 594 7.68 -5.29 -7.08
N ASP A 595 6.40 -5.66 -7.17
CA ASP A 595 5.54 -6.07 -6.04
C ASP A 595 6.09 -7.14 -5.10
N GLU A 596 6.87 -8.11 -5.58
CA GLU A 596 7.38 -9.22 -4.73
C GLU A 596 8.84 -9.03 -4.28
N ILE A 597 9.50 -7.95 -4.71
CA ILE A 597 10.97 -7.87 -4.69
C ILE A 597 11.48 -6.98 -3.55
N ILE A 598 10.72 -5.97 -3.11
CA ILE A 598 11.17 -4.90 -2.20
C ILE A 598 11.37 -5.36 -0.73
N GLY A 599 10.96 -6.58 -0.38
CA GLY A 599 11.04 -7.11 0.98
C GLY A 599 12.44 -7.26 1.58
N THR A 600 13.50 -7.21 0.77
CA THR A 600 14.90 -7.39 1.22
C THR A 600 15.77 -6.18 0.89
N ARG A 601 16.90 -6.02 1.60
CA ARG A 601 17.89 -4.98 1.29
C ARG A 601 18.40 -5.04 -0.16
N LEU A 602 18.63 -6.24 -0.69
CA LEU A 602 19.00 -6.42 -2.10
C LEU A 602 17.86 -6.00 -3.04
N GLY A 603 16.63 -6.40 -2.70
CA GLY A 603 15.44 -6.01 -3.43
C GLY A 603 15.23 -4.50 -3.51
N ARG A 604 15.28 -3.81 -2.37
CA ARG A 604 15.23 -2.34 -2.29
C ARG A 604 16.30 -1.68 -3.14
N ARG A 605 17.51 -2.22 -3.16
CA ARG A 605 18.59 -1.71 -4.01
C ARG A 605 18.28 -1.88 -5.49
N LEU A 606 17.83 -3.06 -5.91
CA LEU A 606 17.47 -3.29 -7.32
C LEU A 606 16.28 -2.42 -7.73
N ALA A 607 15.33 -2.18 -6.84
CA ALA A 607 14.25 -1.22 -7.04
C ALA A 607 14.80 0.21 -7.16
N ALA A 608 15.75 0.61 -6.32
CA ALA A 608 16.42 1.92 -6.42
C ALA A 608 17.19 2.07 -7.75
N ASP A 609 17.87 1.02 -8.21
CA ASP A 609 18.54 0.99 -9.51
C ASP A 609 17.53 1.16 -10.65
N LEU A 610 16.42 0.41 -10.60
CA LEU A 610 15.34 0.52 -11.58
C LEU A 610 14.79 1.95 -11.64
N TRP A 611 14.45 2.55 -10.50
CA TRP A 611 13.96 3.93 -10.44
C TRP A 611 15.01 4.95 -10.90
N THR A 612 16.29 4.73 -10.58
CA THR A 612 17.39 5.58 -11.07
C THR A 612 17.45 5.55 -12.60
N LEU A 613 17.43 4.34 -13.18
CA LEU A 613 17.50 4.12 -14.63
C LEU A 613 16.25 4.63 -15.35
N ARG A 614 15.06 4.49 -14.75
CA ARG A 614 13.82 5.14 -15.22
C ARG A 614 14.03 6.64 -15.32
N GLY A 615 14.54 7.30 -14.28
CA GLY A 615 14.77 8.76 -14.34
C GLY A 615 15.87 9.19 -15.32
N ILE A 616 16.88 8.34 -15.56
CA ILE A 616 17.91 8.59 -16.58
C ILE A 616 17.27 8.56 -17.99
N HIS A 617 16.50 7.53 -18.29
CA HIS A 617 15.97 7.27 -19.64
C HIS A 617 14.58 7.86 -19.93
N GLN A 618 13.79 8.21 -18.91
CA GLN A 618 12.44 8.77 -19.02
C GLN A 618 12.43 10.17 -18.39
N SER A 619 12.64 11.20 -19.21
CA SER A 619 12.86 12.56 -18.73
C SER A 619 11.65 13.20 -18.06
N ALA A 620 10.42 12.78 -18.40
CA ALA A 620 9.19 13.38 -17.87
C ALA A 620 9.06 13.18 -16.35
N ASP A 621 9.32 11.96 -15.87
CA ASP A 621 9.08 11.56 -14.48
C ASP A 621 10.38 11.59 -13.64
N ARG A 622 11.47 12.13 -14.21
CA ARG A 622 12.83 12.04 -13.66
C ARG A 622 12.92 12.42 -12.19
N LEU A 623 12.31 13.54 -11.79
CA LEU A 623 12.37 14.01 -10.41
C LEU A 623 11.59 13.11 -9.44
N ILE A 624 10.51 12.47 -9.89
CA ILE A 624 9.76 11.49 -9.10
C ILE A 624 10.61 10.24 -8.93
N CYS A 625 11.11 9.70 -10.04
CA CYS A 625 11.90 8.48 -10.05
C CYS A 625 13.16 8.63 -9.17
N TRP A 626 13.88 9.74 -9.27
CA TRP A 626 15.09 9.94 -8.48
C TRP A 626 14.80 10.19 -7.00
N ARG A 627 13.67 10.82 -6.66
CA ARG A 627 13.26 10.97 -5.26
C ARG A 627 12.96 9.62 -4.62
N GLU A 628 12.26 8.76 -5.34
CA GLU A 628 11.97 7.40 -4.90
C GLU A 628 13.25 6.56 -4.81
N ALA A 629 14.12 6.61 -5.82
CA ALA A 629 15.41 5.92 -5.78
C ALA A 629 16.28 6.35 -4.59
N ILE A 630 16.33 7.66 -4.26
CA ILE A 630 17.07 8.15 -3.07
C ILE A 630 16.49 7.54 -1.79
N HIS A 631 15.16 7.48 -1.67
CA HIS A 631 14.50 6.86 -0.52
C HIS A 631 14.88 5.37 -0.41
N LEU A 632 14.75 4.62 -1.51
CA LEU A 632 15.07 3.19 -1.55
C LEU A 632 16.56 2.90 -1.32
N TYR A 633 17.48 3.71 -1.84
CA TYR A 633 18.92 3.58 -1.51
C TYR A 633 19.18 3.84 -0.03
N THR A 634 18.47 4.79 0.58
CA THR A 634 18.57 5.07 2.01
C THR A 634 18.07 3.87 2.82
N ALA A 635 16.89 3.34 2.49
CA ALA A 635 16.32 2.13 3.12
C ALA A 635 17.21 0.88 2.92
N ALA A 636 17.87 0.77 1.76
CA ALA A 636 18.85 -0.28 1.45
C ALA A 636 20.24 -0.06 2.09
N GLU A 637 20.41 1.00 2.90
CA GLU A 637 21.66 1.35 3.59
C GLU A 637 22.84 1.58 2.62
N CYS A 638 22.55 2.24 1.50
CA CYS A 638 23.48 2.67 0.45
C CYS A 638 23.65 4.21 0.47
N PRO A 639 24.30 4.78 1.50
CA PRO A 639 24.44 6.23 1.66
C PRO A 639 25.28 6.90 0.57
N ALA A 640 26.25 6.21 -0.05
CA ALA A 640 27.04 6.79 -1.12
C ALA A 640 26.20 6.95 -2.40
N ALA A 641 25.42 5.92 -2.78
CA ALA A 641 24.47 5.98 -3.89
C ALA A 641 23.41 7.08 -3.66
N ALA A 642 22.76 7.07 -2.50
CA ALA A 642 21.75 8.06 -2.13
C ALA A 642 22.30 9.50 -2.22
N LYS A 643 23.52 9.73 -1.71
CA LYS A 643 24.19 11.04 -1.77
C LYS A 643 24.53 11.44 -3.21
N ALA A 644 25.10 10.53 -4.00
CA ALA A 644 25.44 10.79 -5.39
C ALA A 644 24.20 11.18 -6.20
N LEU A 645 23.09 10.44 -6.06
CA LEU A 645 21.84 10.75 -6.76
C LEU A 645 21.20 12.04 -6.26
N THR A 646 21.28 12.32 -4.95
CA THR A 646 20.82 13.61 -4.39
C THR A 646 21.55 14.80 -5.01
N LEU A 647 22.88 14.70 -5.19
CA LEU A 647 23.68 15.74 -5.84
C LEU A 647 23.28 15.92 -7.31
N ARG A 648 23.07 14.81 -8.05
CA ARG A 648 22.56 14.85 -9.44
C ARG A 648 21.18 15.51 -9.50
N MET A 649 20.25 15.13 -8.62
CA MET A 649 18.91 15.72 -8.55
C MET A 649 18.96 17.23 -8.24
N HIS A 650 19.79 17.66 -7.29
CA HIS A 650 19.96 19.09 -6.97
C HIS A 650 20.54 19.89 -8.13
N SER A 651 21.42 19.30 -8.94
CA SER A 651 21.98 19.97 -10.11
C SER A 651 20.94 20.28 -11.20
N LEU A 652 19.83 19.53 -11.25
CA LEU A 652 18.72 19.78 -12.17
C LEU A 652 17.74 20.85 -11.70
N LEU A 653 17.74 21.15 -10.40
CA LEU A 653 16.84 22.13 -9.79
C LEU A 653 17.45 23.54 -9.72
N ARG A 654 18.71 23.67 -10.11
CA ARG A 654 19.43 24.93 -10.28
C ARG A 654 19.42 25.32 -11.74
#